data_AF-Q8VJ65-F1
#
_entry.id   AF-Q8VJ65-F1
#
_cell.length_a   1.000
_cell.length_b   1.000
_cell.length_c   1.000
_cell.angle_alpha   90.00
_cell.angle_beta   90.00
_cell.angle_gamma   90.00
#
_symmetry.space_group_name_H-M   'P 1'
#
loop_
_entity.id
_entity.type
_entity.pdbx_description
1 polymer ?
#
loop_
_entity_poly.entity_id
_entity_poly.type
_entity_poly.pdbx_seq_one_letter_code
_entity_poly.pdbx_strand_id
1 'polypeptide(L)'
;MAEGGVLLTGTRIFTKSPLFVAPFSYSLFYEYRDVHRCLSHWPGRPVGEGAGLMNYSVLPPEINSLRMFTGAGSAPMLAASVAWDGLAAELAVAASSFGSVTSGLAGQSWQGAAAAAMAAAAAPYAGWLAAAAARAAGASAQAKAVASAFEAARAATVHPMLVAANRNAFVQLVLSNLFGQNAPAIAAAEAMYEQMWAADVAAMVGYHGGASAAAAALPSWQQALRGLPGLGQVASAISGGAASMFAAPAAATAAVTPPALNTGLGNIGSWNLGGGNVGLLNLGSGNFGSLNLGGGNTGNANLGGGNWGFANLGSGNIGNTNFGNGNQGNLNFGSGNLLGNGNFGFGNAFGDGNLGSGNVGSTNLGSGNFGSFNVGSGNMGMSNIGFGNLGNNNLGFGNNGNNNIGFGLTGDNLVGIGALNSGIGNMGFGNSGNNNIGFFNSGNGNVGFFNSGDGNTGFGNAGDVNTGFWNGGPFNTGFGNGGNTNFGFGNAGFQNMGHGNAGGVNVGSGNAGLANTGDFNSGGVVSGIGGNTGSFNSGNLNTGFGNAGDLNTGLFNSGDVNTGIGSTVDQPGSVSGFGNTGTSVSGFNNSGNLTSGFGNMNSNVFDSTSGFQNIGDANVGFFNSGNSNEGFFNTGMFNNGIYNSGVASTGIANSGNASSGVANSGDNSSGAFNQGDNQAGFFGQP
;
A
#
# COMPACT_ATOMS: atom_id res chain seq x y z
N MET A 1 42.50 25.77 -42.35
CA MET A 1 41.58 26.50 -43.25
C MET A 1 40.21 25.91 -42.95
N ALA A 2 39.34 26.56 -42.16
CA ALA A 2 38.72 27.88 -42.38
C ALA A 2 37.85 27.85 -43.65
N GLU A 3 36.58 28.24 -43.65
CA GLU A 3 35.74 29.03 -42.71
C GLU A 3 34.40 28.30 -42.45
N GLY A 4 33.60 28.58 -41.41
CA GLY A 4 32.70 29.75 -41.29
C GLY A 4 31.48 29.61 -42.23
N GLY A 5 30.22 29.59 -41.80
CA GLY A 5 29.60 30.04 -40.55
C GLY A 5 28.55 31.12 -40.85
N VAL A 6 27.52 31.26 -39.99
CA VAL A 6 26.41 32.25 -40.06
C VAL A 6 25.30 31.88 -41.08
N LEU A 7 24.07 31.47 -40.74
CA LEU A 7 23.08 31.80 -39.67
C LEU A 7 22.15 32.99 -40.04
N LEU A 8 20.83 32.73 -40.05
CA LEU A 8 19.74 33.71 -39.87
C LEU A 8 18.44 32.94 -39.54
N THR A 9 18.25 32.44 -38.31
CA THR A 9 17.52 33.08 -37.19
C THR A 9 16.17 33.71 -37.52
N GLY A 10 15.12 33.12 -36.94
CA GLY A 10 13.77 33.69 -36.79
C GLY A 10 13.26 33.51 -35.35
N THR A 11 14.10 33.81 -34.36
CA THR A 11 13.80 33.75 -32.92
C THR A 11 12.79 34.82 -32.49
N ARG A 12 11.94 34.57 -31.47
CA ARG A 12 11.89 35.23 -30.12
C ARG A 12 11.08 34.34 -29.14
N ILE A 13 11.64 33.77 -28.06
CA ILE A 13 12.08 34.33 -26.74
C ILE A 13 10.88 34.95 -25.98
N PHE A 14 10.44 34.52 -24.79
CA PHE A 14 10.99 34.63 -23.40
C PHE A 14 10.14 33.74 -22.43
N THR A 15 10.43 33.39 -21.16
CA THR A 15 11.43 33.83 -20.14
C THR A 15 11.62 32.75 -19.04
N LYS A 16 12.80 32.75 -18.39
CA LYS A 16 13.15 32.59 -16.93
C LYS A 16 12.07 32.17 -15.89
N SER A 17 12.36 31.53 -14.74
CA SER A 17 13.53 30.79 -14.15
C SER A 17 13.03 29.95 -12.90
N PRO A 18 13.70 29.78 -11.72
CA PRO A 18 13.98 28.43 -11.18
C PRO A 18 13.40 28.12 -9.77
N LEU A 19 13.80 26.96 -9.19
CA LEU A 19 13.38 26.34 -7.91
C LEU A 19 11.91 25.86 -7.88
N PHE A 20 11.63 24.56 -7.70
CA PHE A 20 11.84 23.84 -6.44
C PHE A 20 12.10 22.34 -6.66
N VAL A 21 12.93 21.72 -5.81
CA VAL A 21 13.07 20.26 -5.70
C VAL A 21 12.25 19.78 -4.51
N ALA A 22 11.23 18.95 -4.76
CA ALA A 22 10.58 18.10 -3.77
C ALA A 22 9.92 16.91 -4.49
N PRO A 23 9.86 15.71 -3.88
CA PRO A 23 9.72 14.47 -4.63
C PRO A 23 8.27 13.99 -4.78
N PHE A 24 7.92 13.49 -5.97
CA PHE A 24 6.79 12.58 -6.12
C PHE A 24 7.30 11.14 -6.27
N SER A 25 6.99 10.33 -5.26
CA SER A 25 7.39 8.93 -5.16
C SER A 25 6.77 8.09 -6.28
N TYR A 26 7.61 7.63 -7.21
CA TYR A 26 7.21 6.59 -8.16
C TYR A 26 7.12 5.24 -7.44
N SER A 27 5.90 4.79 -7.17
CA SER A 27 5.60 3.39 -6.85
C SER A 27 4.95 2.74 -8.06
N LEU A 28 5.79 2.24 -8.97
CA LEU A 28 5.39 1.45 -10.15
C LEU A 28 6.30 0.22 -10.23
N PHE A 29 5.96 -0.78 -9.43
CA PHE A 29 6.36 -2.17 -9.62
C PHE A 29 5.09 -3.04 -9.64
N TYR A 30 5.17 -4.17 -10.34
CA TYR A 30 4.05 -4.84 -11.01
C TYR A 30 3.52 -3.99 -12.20
N GLU A 31 3.35 -4.49 -13.42
CA GLU A 31 3.08 -5.88 -13.83
C GLU A 31 3.56 -6.20 -15.27
N TYR A 32 4.78 -6.73 -15.42
CA TYR A 32 5.34 -7.07 -16.76
C TYR A 32 4.92 -8.46 -17.27
N ARG A 33 3.64 -8.83 -17.09
CA ARG A 33 3.08 -10.15 -17.49
C ARG A 33 1.88 -10.10 -18.43
N ASP A 34 1.37 -8.92 -18.76
CA ASP A 34 0.02 -8.78 -19.34
C ASP A 34 -0.06 -8.28 -20.80
N VAL A 35 1.05 -8.20 -21.52
CA VAL A 35 1.04 -7.96 -22.99
C VAL A 35 0.27 -9.08 -23.73
N HIS A 36 0.16 -10.29 -23.15
CA HIS A 36 -0.69 -11.37 -23.66
C HIS A 36 -2.14 -11.36 -23.13
N ARG A 37 -2.51 -10.49 -22.17
CA ARG A 37 -3.86 -10.47 -21.55
C ARG A 37 -4.74 -9.32 -22.04
N CYS A 38 -4.18 -8.25 -22.61
CA CYS A 38 -4.94 -7.12 -23.16
C CYS A 38 -5.74 -7.40 -24.46
N LEU A 39 -5.74 -8.62 -24.97
CA LEU A 39 -6.34 -8.99 -26.28
C LEU A 39 -7.75 -9.58 -26.20
N SER A 40 -8.43 -9.55 -25.05
CA SER A 40 -9.73 -10.23 -24.85
C SER A 40 -10.94 -9.32 -24.57
N HIS A 41 -10.76 -8.04 -24.27
CA HIS A 41 -11.86 -7.15 -23.85
C HIS A 41 -11.85 -5.78 -24.52
N TRP A 42 -12.55 -5.67 -25.65
CA TRP A 42 -13.15 -4.42 -26.14
C TRP A 42 -14.55 -4.73 -26.69
N PRO A 43 -15.60 -4.74 -25.84
CA PRO A 43 -16.98 -4.72 -26.32
C PRO A 43 -17.28 -3.34 -26.91
N GLY A 44 -18.03 -3.31 -28.02
CA GLY A 44 -18.35 -2.07 -28.73
C GLY A 44 -19.14 -1.08 -27.87
N ARG A 45 -18.79 0.21 -27.96
CA ARG A 45 -19.65 1.27 -27.43
C ARG A 45 -20.87 1.48 -28.34
N PRO A 46 -22.05 1.86 -27.81
CA PRO A 46 -23.21 2.16 -28.62
C PRO A 46 -22.98 3.37 -29.52
N VAL A 47 -23.58 3.35 -30.72
CA VAL A 47 -23.60 4.50 -31.63
C VAL A 47 -24.61 5.51 -31.10
N GLY A 48 -24.16 6.48 -30.30
CA GLY A 48 -25.08 7.35 -29.56
C GLY A 48 -24.48 8.54 -28.83
N GLU A 49 -23.30 9.03 -29.23
CA GLU A 49 -22.77 10.32 -28.78
C GLU A 49 -21.97 10.98 -29.92
N GLY A 50 -21.77 12.30 -29.84
CA GLY A 50 -21.27 13.11 -30.96
C GLY A 50 -19.91 12.67 -31.51
N ALA A 51 -19.58 13.12 -32.73
CA ALA A 51 -18.36 12.77 -33.45
C ALA A 51 -17.08 13.28 -32.77
N GLY A 52 -16.71 12.65 -31.65
CA GLY A 52 -15.40 12.74 -31.04
C GLY A 52 -14.38 12.09 -31.96
N LEU A 53 -13.52 12.92 -32.57
CA LEU A 53 -12.40 12.47 -33.39
C LEU A 53 -11.62 11.38 -32.65
N MET A 54 -11.48 10.21 -33.26
CA MET A 54 -10.62 9.14 -32.77
C MET A 54 -9.17 9.64 -32.75
N ASN A 55 -8.73 10.12 -31.59
CA ASN A 55 -7.44 10.78 -31.47
C ASN A 55 -6.34 9.75 -31.24
N TYR A 56 -5.63 9.37 -32.30
CA TYR A 56 -4.53 8.41 -32.23
C TYR A 56 -3.34 8.90 -31.38
N SER A 57 -3.18 10.22 -31.15
CA SER A 57 -2.08 10.73 -30.34
C SER A 57 -2.21 10.36 -28.86
N VAL A 58 -3.41 10.25 -28.30
CA VAL A 58 -3.56 9.86 -26.88
C VAL A 58 -3.41 8.34 -26.64
N LEU A 59 -3.02 7.58 -27.66
CA LEU A 59 -2.76 6.14 -27.56
C LEU A 59 -1.25 5.85 -27.61
N PRO A 60 -0.73 4.97 -26.74
CA PRO A 60 0.68 4.59 -26.76
C PRO A 60 1.00 3.69 -27.96
N PRO A 61 2.29 3.59 -28.37
CA PRO A 61 2.71 2.81 -29.53
C PRO A 61 2.30 1.35 -29.44
N GLU A 62 2.31 0.71 -28.26
CA GLU A 62 1.83 -0.66 -28.08
C GLU A 62 0.41 -0.87 -28.63
N ILE A 63 -0.49 0.11 -28.42
CA ILE A 63 -1.89 0.02 -28.84
C ILE A 63 -2.06 0.37 -30.31
N ASN A 64 -1.38 1.40 -30.82
CA ASN A 64 -1.44 1.76 -32.23
C ASN A 64 -0.79 0.66 -33.11
N SER A 65 0.39 0.19 -32.75
CA SER A 65 1.07 -0.95 -33.35
C SER A 65 0.20 -2.21 -33.34
N LEU A 66 -0.28 -2.66 -32.17
CA LEU A 66 -1.07 -3.92 -32.10
C LEU A 66 -2.37 -3.84 -32.91
N ARG A 67 -3.05 -2.68 -32.97
CA ARG A 67 -4.27 -2.51 -33.77
C ARG A 67 -4.02 -2.60 -35.28
N MET A 68 -2.86 -2.18 -35.77
CA MET A 68 -2.51 -2.25 -37.19
C MET A 68 -2.00 -3.65 -37.61
N PHE A 69 -1.35 -4.36 -36.70
CA PHE A 69 -0.79 -5.70 -36.96
C PHE A 69 -1.74 -6.86 -36.63
N THR A 70 -2.90 -6.61 -36.04
CA THR A 70 -3.93 -7.64 -35.76
C THR A 70 -5.13 -7.55 -36.71
N GLY A 71 -5.86 -8.65 -36.87
CA GLY A 71 -7.04 -8.75 -37.75
C GLY A 71 -6.76 -9.46 -39.08
N ALA A 72 -7.75 -9.46 -39.98
CA ALA A 72 -7.75 -10.24 -41.21
C ALA A 72 -6.95 -9.62 -42.39
N GLY A 73 -6.32 -8.46 -42.19
CA GLY A 73 -5.60 -7.72 -43.22
C GLY A 73 -6.50 -7.18 -44.36
N SER A 74 -5.88 -6.78 -45.47
CA SER A 74 -6.58 -6.20 -46.63
C SER A 74 -7.35 -7.21 -47.49
N ALA A 75 -7.09 -8.52 -47.37
CA ALA A 75 -7.62 -9.54 -48.26
C ALA A 75 -9.17 -9.58 -48.37
N PRO A 76 -9.96 -9.44 -47.29
CA PRO A 76 -11.42 -9.37 -47.40
C PRO A 76 -11.91 -8.12 -48.15
N MET A 77 -11.22 -6.99 -48.02
CA MET A 77 -11.55 -5.76 -48.74
C MET A 77 -11.22 -5.87 -50.23
N LEU A 78 -10.11 -6.53 -50.57
CA LEU A 78 -9.76 -6.83 -51.95
C LEU A 78 -10.76 -7.81 -52.59
N ALA A 79 -11.19 -8.84 -51.87
CA ALA A 79 -12.26 -9.74 -52.32
C ALA A 79 -13.60 -9.01 -52.55
N ALA A 80 -13.95 -8.08 -51.66
CA ALA A 80 -15.11 -7.20 -51.86
C ALA A 80 -14.97 -6.32 -53.11
N SER A 81 -13.77 -5.80 -53.40
CA SER A 81 -13.53 -5.02 -54.63
C SER A 81 -13.76 -5.84 -55.91
N VAL A 82 -13.34 -7.11 -55.93
CA VAL A 82 -13.58 -8.03 -57.05
C VAL A 82 -15.07 -8.33 -57.22
N ALA A 83 -15.82 -8.49 -56.12
CA ALA A 83 -17.26 -8.67 -56.18
C ALA A 83 -17.99 -7.43 -56.73
N TRP A 84 -17.56 -6.22 -56.36
CA TRP A 84 -18.08 -4.96 -56.89
C TRP A 84 -17.73 -4.74 -58.37
N ASP A 85 -16.52 -5.12 -58.82
CA ASP A 85 -16.15 -5.13 -60.24
C ASP A 85 -17.04 -6.09 -61.04
N GLY A 86 -17.27 -7.30 -60.53
CA GLY A 86 -18.13 -8.30 -61.17
C GLY A 86 -19.57 -7.80 -61.32
N LEU A 87 -20.14 -7.21 -60.25
CA LEU A 87 -21.48 -6.61 -60.30
C LEU A 87 -21.54 -5.42 -61.28
N ALA A 88 -20.49 -4.61 -61.37
CA ALA A 88 -20.42 -3.52 -62.34
C ALA A 88 -20.45 -4.03 -63.78
N ALA A 89 -19.73 -5.12 -64.07
CA ALA A 89 -19.72 -5.75 -65.39
C ALA A 89 -21.10 -6.32 -65.76
N GLU A 90 -21.74 -7.09 -64.87
CA GLU A 90 -23.08 -7.64 -65.09
C GLU A 90 -24.14 -6.55 -65.32
N LEU A 91 -24.11 -5.46 -64.54
CA LEU A 91 -25.02 -4.33 -64.72
C LEU A 91 -24.78 -3.58 -66.04
N ALA A 92 -23.53 -3.46 -66.50
CA ALA A 92 -23.21 -2.87 -67.79
C ALA A 92 -23.65 -3.75 -68.97
N VAL A 93 -23.50 -5.07 -68.85
CA VAL A 93 -24.04 -6.05 -69.82
C VAL A 93 -25.57 -5.98 -69.85
N ALA A 94 -26.24 -5.95 -68.69
CA ALA A 94 -27.69 -5.79 -68.59
C ALA A 94 -28.18 -4.47 -69.23
N ALA A 95 -27.51 -3.35 -68.98
CA ALA A 95 -27.82 -2.06 -69.60
C ALA A 95 -27.70 -2.09 -71.13
N SER A 96 -26.61 -2.66 -71.65
CA SER A 96 -26.38 -2.75 -73.10
C SER A 96 -27.35 -3.71 -73.79
N SER A 97 -27.66 -4.85 -73.16
CA SER A 97 -28.68 -5.81 -73.64
C SER A 97 -30.08 -5.18 -73.68
N PHE A 98 -30.50 -4.53 -72.60
CA PHE A 98 -31.81 -3.84 -72.53
C PHE A 98 -31.92 -2.72 -73.58
N GLY A 99 -30.85 -1.94 -73.76
CA GLY A 99 -30.77 -0.92 -74.82
C GLY A 99 -30.84 -1.51 -76.23
N SER A 100 -30.13 -2.62 -76.48
CA SER A 100 -30.14 -3.35 -77.76
C SER A 100 -31.54 -3.91 -78.10
N VAL A 101 -32.21 -4.55 -77.13
CA VAL A 101 -33.59 -5.05 -77.31
C VAL A 101 -34.56 -3.90 -77.56
N THR A 102 -34.47 -2.81 -76.81
CA THR A 102 -35.39 -1.66 -76.95
C THR A 102 -35.21 -0.95 -78.30
N SER A 103 -33.96 -0.72 -78.72
CA SER A 103 -33.65 -0.10 -80.02
C SER A 103 -33.96 -1.02 -81.20
N GLY A 104 -33.69 -2.32 -81.10
CA GLY A 104 -34.08 -3.32 -82.10
C GLY A 104 -35.60 -3.40 -82.27
N LEU A 105 -36.36 -3.39 -81.17
CA LEU A 105 -37.82 -3.44 -81.21
C LEU A 105 -38.43 -2.16 -81.84
N ALA A 106 -37.92 -0.98 -81.49
CA ALA A 106 -38.40 0.29 -82.02
C ALA A 106 -37.91 0.62 -83.45
N GLY A 107 -36.81 0.00 -83.90
CA GLY A 107 -36.22 0.22 -85.23
C GLY A 107 -36.70 -0.74 -86.33
N GLN A 108 -37.47 -1.78 -85.98
CA GLN A 108 -37.94 -2.82 -86.91
C GLN A 108 -39.40 -2.59 -87.32
N SER A 109 -40.27 -3.59 -87.25
CA SER A 109 -41.65 -3.54 -87.79
C SER A 109 -42.64 -2.73 -86.94
N TRP A 110 -42.26 -2.26 -85.75
CA TRP A 110 -43.11 -1.44 -84.88
C TRP A 110 -42.65 0.01 -84.86
N GLN A 111 -43.17 0.81 -85.80
CA GLN A 111 -42.81 2.22 -85.97
C GLN A 111 -44.03 3.13 -85.78
N GLY A 112 -43.81 4.34 -85.27
CA GLY A 112 -44.84 5.36 -85.04
C GLY A 112 -44.80 5.95 -83.63
N ALA A 113 -45.72 6.88 -83.34
CA ALA A 113 -45.73 7.66 -82.10
C ALA A 113 -45.80 6.80 -80.82
N ALA A 114 -46.51 5.67 -80.85
CA ALA A 114 -46.61 4.75 -79.72
C ALA A 114 -45.27 4.03 -79.42
N ALA A 115 -44.56 3.57 -80.46
CA ALA A 115 -43.25 2.94 -80.31
C ALA A 115 -42.20 3.95 -79.79
N ALA A 116 -42.23 5.19 -80.31
CA ALA A 116 -41.38 6.27 -79.82
C ALA A 116 -41.66 6.63 -78.35
N ALA A 117 -42.93 6.69 -77.93
CA ALA A 117 -43.30 6.94 -76.54
C ALA A 117 -42.86 5.81 -75.60
N MET A 118 -42.98 4.55 -76.02
CA MET A 118 -42.52 3.39 -75.25
C MET A 118 -40.99 3.33 -75.13
N ALA A 119 -40.25 3.61 -76.20
CA ALA A 119 -38.80 3.72 -76.16
C ALA A 119 -38.33 4.87 -75.24
N ALA A 120 -39.01 6.02 -75.29
CA ALA A 120 -38.75 7.14 -74.38
C ALA A 120 -39.06 6.81 -72.91
N ALA A 121 -40.09 6.00 -72.64
CA ALA A 121 -40.43 5.53 -71.29
C ALA A 121 -39.44 4.48 -70.75
N ALA A 122 -38.79 3.72 -71.63
CA ALA A 122 -37.78 2.71 -71.26
C ALA A 122 -36.37 3.30 -71.03
N ALA A 123 -36.03 4.42 -71.68
CA ALA A 123 -34.72 5.05 -71.58
C ALA A 123 -34.25 5.40 -70.14
N PRO A 124 -35.10 5.88 -69.22
CA PRO A 124 -34.72 6.11 -67.81
C PRO A 124 -34.22 4.85 -67.10
N TYR A 125 -34.77 3.67 -67.42
CA TYR A 125 -34.34 2.40 -66.80
C TYR A 125 -32.98 1.94 -67.33
N ALA A 126 -32.73 2.08 -68.64
CA ALA A 126 -31.42 1.84 -69.24
C ALA A 126 -30.34 2.76 -68.64
N GLY A 127 -30.66 4.06 -68.50
CA GLY A 127 -29.80 5.05 -67.85
C GLY A 127 -29.55 4.75 -66.37
N TRP A 128 -30.56 4.25 -65.65
CA TRP A 128 -30.43 3.80 -64.26
C TRP A 128 -29.47 2.61 -64.12
N LEU A 129 -29.59 1.59 -64.99
CA LEU A 129 -28.68 0.43 -64.99
C LEU A 129 -27.23 0.86 -65.27
N ALA A 130 -27.00 1.73 -66.26
CA ALA A 130 -25.67 2.27 -66.54
C ALA A 130 -25.09 3.09 -65.37
N ALA A 131 -25.93 3.90 -64.70
CA ALA A 131 -25.53 4.64 -63.50
C ALA A 131 -25.25 3.72 -62.30
N ALA A 132 -25.98 2.61 -62.17
CA ALA A 132 -25.73 1.59 -61.14
C ALA A 132 -24.41 0.85 -61.39
N ALA A 133 -24.11 0.48 -62.64
CA ALA A 133 -22.82 -0.10 -63.04
C ALA A 133 -21.65 0.83 -62.70
N ALA A 134 -21.74 2.12 -63.05
CA ALA A 134 -20.72 3.11 -62.74
C ALA A 134 -20.51 3.29 -61.22
N ARG A 135 -21.58 3.22 -60.41
CA ARG A 135 -21.50 3.27 -58.94
C ARG A 135 -20.84 2.03 -58.34
N ALA A 136 -21.13 0.84 -58.88
CA ALA A 136 -20.49 -0.41 -58.46
C ALA A 136 -18.98 -0.39 -58.78
N ALA A 137 -18.58 0.07 -59.97
CA ALA A 137 -17.18 0.27 -60.33
C ALA A 137 -16.49 1.30 -59.40
N GLY A 138 -17.19 2.39 -59.05
CA GLY A 138 -16.73 3.36 -58.05
C GLY A 138 -16.51 2.73 -56.68
N ALA A 139 -17.41 1.88 -56.21
CA ALA A 139 -17.29 1.16 -54.94
C ALA A 139 -16.08 0.22 -54.89
N SER A 140 -15.81 -0.51 -55.98
CA SER A 140 -14.59 -1.31 -56.15
C SER A 140 -13.32 -0.45 -56.07
N ALA A 141 -13.28 0.68 -56.76
CA ALA A 141 -12.13 1.59 -56.74
C ALA A 141 -11.85 2.12 -55.32
N GLN A 142 -12.89 2.48 -54.55
CA GLN A 142 -12.70 2.92 -53.16
C GLN A 142 -12.31 1.77 -52.23
N ALA A 143 -12.82 0.55 -52.42
CA ALA A 143 -12.36 -0.62 -51.67
C ALA A 143 -10.85 -0.89 -51.89
N LYS A 144 -10.36 -0.75 -53.13
CA LYS A 144 -8.92 -0.83 -53.44
C LYS A 144 -8.12 0.32 -52.81
N ALA A 145 -8.67 1.54 -52.80
CA ALA A 145 -8.05 2.69 -52.14
C ALA A 145 -7.90 2.47 -50.62
N VAL A 146 -8.95 2.00 -49.93
CA VAL A 146 -8.92 1.67 -48.49
C VAL A 146 -7.91 0.55 -48.21
N ALA A 147 -7.88 -0.50 -49.04
CA ALA A 147 -6.90 -1.57 -48.90
C ALA A 147 -5.45 -1.05 -49.05
N SER A 148 -5.19 -0.15 -50.01
CA SER A 148 -3.88 0.47 -50.19
C SER A 148 -3.48 1.38 -49.02
N ALA A 149 -4.44 2.13 -48.45
CA ALA A 149 -4.20 2.98 -47.28
C ALA A 149 -3.87 2.15 -46.04
N PHE A 150 -4.51 0.98 -45.87
CA PHE A 150 -4.21 0.05 -44.79
C PHE A 150 -2.78 -0.52 -44.90
N GLU A 151 -2.38 -1.06 -46.06
CA GLU A 151 -1.02 -1.62 -46.20
C GLU A 151 0.07 -0.55 -46.13
N ALA A 152 -0.18 0.67 -46.63
CA ALA A 152 0.74 1.80 -46.49
C ALA A 152 0.92 2.21 -45.01
N ALA A 153 -0.17 2.24 -44.24
CA ALA A 153 -0.10 2.52 -42.81
C ALA A 153 0.62 1.40 -42.05
N ARG A 154 0.30 0.13 -42.33
CA ARG A 154 0.95 -1.04 -41.73
C ARG A 154 2.45 -1.12 -42.02
N ALA A 155 2.90 -0.64 -43.17
CA ALA A 155 4.32 -0.54 -43.50
C ALA A 155 5.04 0.61 -42.77
N ALA A 156 4.31 1.66 -42.37
CA ALA A 156 4.84 2.83 -41.66
C ALA A 156 4.75 2.71 -40.12
N THR A 157 3.80 1.93 -39.60
CA THR A 157 3.64 1.62 -38.18
C THR A 157 4.80 0.77 -37.67
N VAL A 158 5.26 1.07 -36.46
CA VAL A 158 6.33 0.34 -35.78
C VAL A 158 5.90 -1.09 -35.49
N HIS A 159 6.81 -2.06 -35.62
CA HIS A 159 6.49 -3.44 -35.31
C HIS A 159 6.40 -3.64 -33.78
N PRO A 160 5.34 -4.29 -33.24
CA PRO A 160 5.14 -4.44 -31.78
C PRO A 160 6.35 -5.00 -31.01
N MET A 161 7.16 -5.86 -31.63
CA MET A 161 8.39 -6.40 -31.01
C MET A 161 9.46 -5.34 -30.72
N LEU A 162 9.54 -4.26 -31.51
CA LEU A 162 10.51 -3.17 -31.28
C LEU A 162 10.10 -2.34 -30.05
N VAL A 163 8.80 -2.08 -29.91
CA VAL A 163 8.23 -1.42 -28.72
C VAL A 163 8.49 -2.25 -27.47
N ALA A 164 8.19 -3.56 -27.52
CA ALA A 164 8.46 -4.48 -26.41
C ALA A 164 9.96 -4.61 -26.07
N ALA A 165 10.84 -4.61 -27.08
CA ALA A 165 12.29 -4.64 -26.85
C ALA A 165 12.81 -3.37 -26.16
N ASN A 166 12.33 -2.20 -26.56
CA ASN A 166 12.65 -0.93 -25.91
C ASN A 166 12.20 -0.91 -24.43
N ARG A 167 10.95 -1.34 -24.15
CA ARG A 167 10.43 -1.38 -22.78
C ARG A 167 11.16 -2.40 -21.90
N ASN A 168 11.55 -3.56 -22.45
CA ASN A 168 12.41 -4.51 -21.76
C ASN A 168 13.77 -3.88 -21.39
N ALA A 169 14.44 -3.22 -22.34
CA ALA A 169 15.73 -2.57 -22.11
C ALA A 169 15.64 -1.45 -21.06
N PHE A 170 14.58 -0.64 -21.10
CA PHE A 170 14.30 0.40 -20.12
C PHE A 170 14.17 -0.18 -18.70
N VAL A 171 13.38 -1.24 -18.51
CA VAL A 171 13.23 -1.88 -17.18
C VAL A 171 14.57 -2.42 -16.65
N GLN A 172 15.41 -3.03 -17.50
CA GLN A 172 16.74 -3.50 -17.10
C GLN A 172 17.69 -2.35 -16.73
N LEU A 173 17.63 -1.23 -17.46
CA LEU A 173 18.42 -0.03 -17.17
C LEU A 173 18.01 0.61 -15.84
N VAL A 174 16.70 0.70 -15.55
CA VAL A 174 16.15 1.20 -14.28
C VAL A 174 16.55 0.29 -13.11
N LEU A 175 16.38 -1.03 -13.24
CA LEU A 175 16.74 -2.02 -12.20
C LEU A 175 18.23 -1.99 -11.82
N SER A 176 19.12 -1.62 -12.75
CA SER A 176 20.57 -1.54 -12.52
C SER A 176 21.07 -0.13 -12.15
N ASN A 177 20.19 0.87 -12.05
CA ASN A 177 20.54 2.28 -11.85
C ASN A 177 20.82 2.68 -10.39
N LEU A 178 21.44 1.80 -9.59
CA LEU A 178 21.60 1.96 -8.14
C LEU A 178 22.31 3.27 -7.71
N PHE A 179 23.19 3.83 -8.56
CA PHE A 179 23.94 5.06 -8.31
C PHE A 179 23.63 6.18 -9.32
N GLY A 180 22.55 6.07 -10.10
CA GLY A 180 22.19 7.06 -11.12
C GLY A 180 23.02 7.00 -12.42
N GLN A 181 23.96 6.06 -12.52
CA GLN A 181 24.91 5.95 -13.63
C GLN A 181 24.27 5.63 -14.99
N ASN A 182 23.08 5.04 -15.01
CA ASN A 182 22.34 4.71 -16.23
C ASN A 182 21.41 5.84 -16.70
N ALA A 183 21.32 6.98 -16.01
CA ALA A 183 20.39 8.06 -16.34
C ALA A 183 20.45 8.52 -17.82
N PRO A 184 21.62 8.66 -18.48
CA PRO A 184 21.68 9.00 -19.91
C PRO A 184 21.11 7.89 -20.82
N ALA A 185 21.29 6.62 -20.45
CA ALA A 185 20.78 5.48 -21.21
C ALA A 185 19.26 5.30 -21.04
N ILE A 186 18.74 5.59 -19.84
CA ILE A 186 17.29 5.64 -19.57
C ILE A 186 16.64 6.72 -20.43
N ALA A 187 17.18 7.95 -20.42
CA ALA A 187 16.68 9.05 -21.24
C ALA A 187 16.75 8.75 -22.75
N ALA A 188 17.79 8.04 -23.22
CA ALA A 188 17.87 7.58 -24.60
C ALA A 188 16.78 6.54 -24.95
N ALA A 189 16.51 5.59 -24.05
CA ALA A 189 15.45 4.60 -24.23
C ALA A 189 14.05 5.24 -24.24
N GLU A 190 13.82 6.28 -23.44
CA GLU A 190 12.58 7.08 -23.48
C GLU A 190 12.47 7.91 -24.77
N ALA A 191 13.54 8.58 -25.21
CA ALA A 191 13.54 9.31 -26.47
C ALA A 191 13.25 8.42 -27.69
N MET A 192 13.76 7.19 -27.71
CA MET A 192 13.42 6.18 -28.73
C MET A 192 11.95 5.74 -28.65
N TYR A 193 11.36 5.67 -27.47
CA TYR A 193 9.96 5.33 -27.27
C TYR A 193 9.02 6.42 -27.81
N GLU A 194 9.32 7.68 -27.51
CA GLU A 194 8.60 8.85 -28.05
C GLU A 194 8.69 8.95 -29.57
N GLN A 195 9.83 8.56 -30.17
CA GLN A 195 9.96 8.46 -31.63
C GLN A 195 9.06 7.37 -32.23
N MET A 196 8.95 6.20 -31.58
CA MET A 196 8.05 5.14 -32.03
C MET A 196 6.57 5.55 -31.90
N TRP A 197 6.20 6.23 -30.81
CA TRP A 197 4.88 6.82 -30.64
C TRP A 197 4.55 7.82 -31.76
N ALA A 198 5.45 8.77 -32.04
CA ALA A 198 5.24 9.76 -33.09
C ALA A 198 5.09 9.13 -34.50
N ALA A 199 5.86 8.08 -34.80
CA ALA A 199 5.76 7.34 -36.06
C ALA A 199 4.41 6.62 -36.20
N ASP A 200 3.96 5.92 -35.15
CA ASP A 200 2.66 5.26 -35.10
C ASP A 200 1.49 6.24 -35.27
N VAL A 201 1.55 7.38 -34.59
CA VAL A 201 0.53 8.44 -34.71
C VAL A 201 0.47 8.97 -36.14
N ALA A 202 1.63 9.23 -36.78
CA ALA A 202 1.68 9.68 -38.17
C ALA A 202 1.08 8.62 -39.13
N ALA A 203 1.40 7.35 -38.94
CA ALA A 203 0.84 6.25 -39.74
C ALA A 203 -0.68 6.13 -39.59
N MET A 204 -1.21 6.22 -38.36
CA MET A 204 -2.65 6.14 -38.09
C MET A 204 -3.42 7.37 -38.58
N VAL A 205 -2.85 8.56 -38.49
CA VAL A 205 -3.44 9.78 -39.09
C VAL A 205 -3.46 9.70 -40.62
N GLY A 206 -2.39 9.18 -41.23
CA GLY A 206 -2.34 8.90 -42.67
C GLY A 206 -3.40 7.88 -43.11
N TYR A 207 -3.55 6.79 -42.36
CA TYR A 207 -4.59 5.79 -42.59
C TYR A 207 -6.00 6.39 -42.54
N HIS A 208 -6.31 7.12 -41.46
CA HIS A 208 -7.59 7.78 -41.29
C HIS A 208 -7.87 8.78 -42.42
N GLY A 209 -6.89 9.61 -42.80
CA GLY A 209 -7.02 10.52 -43.94
C GLY A 209 -7.35 9.80 -45.25
N GLY A 210 -6.60 8.75 -45.58
CA GLY A 210 -6.81 7.96 -46.80
C GLY A 210 -8.15 7.22 -46.81
N ALA A 211 -8.50 6.55 -45.72
CA ALA A 211 -9.76 5.82 -45.59
C ALA A 211 -10.99 6.76 -45.57
N SER A 212 -10.92 7.89 -44.88
CA SER A 212 -11.98 8.91 -44.90
C SER A 212 -12.14 9.55 -46.27
N ALA A 213 -11.06 9.83 -47.00
CA ALA A 213 -11.13 10.35 -48.36
C ALA A 213 -11.78 9.34 -49.32
N ALA A 214 -11.41 8.07 -49.23
CA ALA A 214 -12.02 7.01 -50.04
C ALA A 214 -13.51 6.81 -49.71
N ALA A 215 -13.89 6.87 -48.43
CA ALA A 215 -15.29 6.82 -48.01
C ALA A 215 -16.09 8.04 -48.48
N ALA A 216 -15.52 9.25 -48.42
CA ALA A 216 -16.15 10.49 -48.88
C ALA A 216 -16.35 10.55 -50.41
N ALA A 217 -15.57 9.77 -51.18
CA ALA A 217 -15.73 9.64 -52.63
C ALA A 217 -16.90 8.71 -53.04
N LEU A 218 -17.55 8.04 -52.09
CA LEU A 218 -18.76 7.24 -52.38
C LEU A 218 -20.01 8.12 -52.41
N PRO A 219 -20.87 8.04 -53.46
CA PRO A 219 -22.11 8.79 -53.52
C PRO A 219 -23.11 8.28 -52.48
N SER A 220 -23.90 9.20 -51.88
CA SER A 220 -24.81 8.80 -50.80
C SER A 220 -25.99 7.96 -51.31
N TRP A 221 -26.49 7.05 -50.47
CA TRP A 221 -27.65 6.22 -50.82
C TRP A 221 -28.90 7.05 -51.17
N GLN A 222 -29.07 8.23 -50.55
CA GLN A 222 -30.15 9.16 -50.90
C GLN A 222 -29.97 9.77 -52.30
N GLN A 223 -28.74 10.09 -52.72
CA GLN A 223 -28.45 10.47 -54.11
C GLN A 223 -28.65 9.28 -55.06
N ALA A 224 -28.37 8.05 -54.60
CA ALA A 224 -28.57 6.85 -55.40
C ALA A 224 -30.06 6.59 -55.71
N LEU A 225 -30.94 6.79 -54.73
CA LEU A 225 -32.39 6.57 -54.81
C LEU A 225 -33.18 7.68 -55.51
N ARG A 226 -32.67 8.92 -55.58
CA ARG A 226 -33.36 10.05 -56.28
C ARG A 226 -33.62 9.81 -57.77
N GLY A 227 -32.97 8.82 -58.39
CA GLY A 227 -33.22 8.40 -59.76
C GLY A 227 -34.39 7.42 -59.94
N LEU A 228 -35.03 6.93 -58.87
CA LEU A 228 -36.19 6.03 -58.96
C LEU A 228 -37.49 6.80 -58.63
N PRO A 229 -38.45 6.89 -59.57
CA PRO A 229 -39.77 7.45 -59.29
C PRO A 229 -40.46 6.73 -58.12
N GLY A 230 -41.06 7.49 -57.19
CA GLY A 230 -41.84 6.99 -56.06
C GLY A 230 -41.05 6.63 -54.79
N LEU A 231 -39.87 5.99 -54.89
CA LEU A 231 -39.16 5.48 -53.70
C LEU A 231 -38.52 6.56 -52.83
N GLY A 232 -38.15 7.70 -53.40
CA GLY A 232 -37.51 8.82 -52.68
C GLY A 232 -38.38 9.43 -51.57
N GLN A 233 -39.71 9.30 -51.65
CA GLN A 233 -40.63 9.80 -50.62
C GLN A 233 -40.64 8.89 -49.37
N VAL A 234 -40.48 7.58 -49.56
CA VAL A 234 -40.48 6.58 -48.48
C VAL A 234 -39.23 6.73 -47.60
N ALA A 235 -38.07 6.99 -48.20
CA ALA A 235 -36.81 7.17 -47.48
C ALA A 235 -36.83 8.36 -46.49
N SER A 236 -37.61 9.40 -46.77
CA SER A 236 -37.74 10.58 -45.89
C SER A 236 -38.64 10.36 -44.68
N ALA A 237 -39.49 9.32 -44.70
CA ALA A 237 -40.37 8.98 -43.57
C ALA A 237 -39.65 8.13 -42.51
N ILE A 238 -38.73 7.25 -42.94
CA ILE A 238 -38.04 6.30 -42.05
C ILE A 238 -37.07 7.02 -41.09
N SER A 239 -36.43 8.11 -41.53
CA SER A 239 -35.52 8.90 -40.68
C SER A 239 -36.22 9.69 -39.56
N GLY A 240 -37.54 9.89 -39.62
CA GLY A 240 -38.28 10.64 -38.60
C GLY A 240 -38.65 9.83 -37.35
N GLY A 241 -38.73 8.50 -37.46
CA GLY A 241 -39.25 7.64 -36.38
C GLY A 241 -38.25 7.29 -35.27
N ALA A 242 -36.94 7.35 -35.53
CA ALA A 242 -35.93 6.91 -34.56
C ALA A 242 -35.70 7.89 -33.40
N ALA A 243 -36.06 9.17 -33.56
CA ALA A 243 -35.78 10.22 -32.58
C ALA A 243 -36.86 10.37 -31.48
N SER A 244 -38.04 9.77 -31.64
CA SER A 244 -39.20 10.01 -30.76
C SER A 244 -39.38 8.98 -29.63
N MET A 245 -38.57 7.93 -29.56
CA MET A 245 -38.76 6.81 -28.62
C MET A 245 -38.16 7.02 -27.21
N PHE A 246 -37.48 8.15 -26.95
CA PHE A 246 -36.90 8.46 -25.63
C PHE A 246 -37.70 9.47 -24.79
N ALA A 247 -38.92 9.82 -25.20
CA ALA A 247 -39.82 10.67 -24.43
C ALA A 247 -40.89 9.85 -23.69
N ALA A 248 -41.13 10.19 -22.42
CA ALA A 248 -42.26 9.66 -21.64
C ALA A 248 -43.61 10.06 -22.31
N PRO A 249 -44.67 9.24 -22.18
CA PRO A 249 -45.79 9.29 -23.11
C PRO A 249 -46.74 10.47 -22.89
N ALA A 250 -46.88 11.30 -23.91
CA ALA A 250 -48.06 12.15 -24.12
C ALA A 250 -48.33 12.31 -25.62
N ALA A 251 -49.61 12.18 -26.00
CA ALA A 251 -50.16 12.25 -27.36
C ALA A 251 -49.82 11.07 -28.30
N ALA A 252 -50.89 10.51 -28.89
CA ALA A 252 -50.83 9.38 -29.81
C ALA A 252 -50.46 9.83 -31.24
N THR A 253 -49.71 8.98 -31.94
CA THR A 253 -49.66 8.95 -33.41
C THR A 253 -50.01 7.54 -33.88
N ALA A 254 -50.79 7.43 -34.96
CA ALA A 254 -51.32 6.16 -35.42
C ALA A 254 -50.19 5.25 -35.91
N ALA A 255 -49.93 4.17 -35.18
CA ALA A 255 -48.95 3.18 -35.58
C ALA A 255 -49.39 2.48 -36.87
N VAL A 256 -48.53 2.52 -37.89
CA VAL A 256 -48.63 1.58 -39.02
C VAL A 256 -48.33 0.20 -38.46
N THR A 257 -49.36 -0.61 -38.21
CA THR A 257 -49.23 -1.98 -37.73
C THR A 257 -48.62 -2.86 -38.83
N PRO A 258 -47.40 -3.41 -38.63
CA PRO A 258 -46.92 -4.50 -39.48
C PRO A 258 -47.87 -5.71 -39.32
N PRO A 259 -47.99 -6.59 -40.31
CA PRO A 259 -48.86 -7.76 -40.20
C PRO A 259 -48.52 -8.58 -38.95
N ALA A 260 -49.54 -8.86 -38.14
CA ALA A 260 -49.41 -9.58 -36.87
C ALA A 260 -49.13 -11.08 -37.10
N LEU A 261 -47.90 -11.39 -37.53
CA LEU A 261 -47.47 -12.76 -37.81
C LEU A 261 -47.01 -13.45 -36.52
N ASN A 262 -47.76 -14.44 -36.05
CA ASN A 262 -47.28 -15.42 -35.07
C ASN A 262 -47.10 -16.78 -35.77
N THR A 263 -46.08 -17.53 -35.36
CA THR A 263 -45.75 -18.83 -35.95
C THR A 263 -45.57 -19.86 -34.83
N GLY A 264 -46.49 -20.83 -34.78
CA GLY A 264 -46.63 -21.79 -33.68
C GLY A 264 -47.90 -21.59 -32.85
N LEU A 265 -48.25 -22.59 -32.04
CA LEU A 265 -49.52 -22.67 -31.31
C LEU A 265 -49.50 -21.86 -29.99
N GLY A 266 -50.64 -21.30 -29.60
CA GLY A 266 -50.84 -20.66 -28.29
C GLY A 266 -50.18 -19.30 -28.10
N ASN A 267 -49.72 -18.64 -29.17
CA ASN A 267 -49.12 -17.31 -29.08
C ASN A 267 -50.19 -16.21 -28.96
N ILE A 268 -49.99 -15.27 -28.03
CA ILE A 268 -50.81 -14.07 -27.81
C ILE A 268 -49.93 -12.83 -28.04
N GLY A 269 -50.29 -11.99 -29.00
CA GLY A 269 -49.51 -10.81 -29.39
C GLY A 269 -49.08 -10.85 -30.87
N SER A 270 -47.85 -10.46 -31.20
CA SER A 270 -47.38 -10.39 -32.59
C SER A 270 -45.87 -10.61 -32.73
N TRP A 271 -45.44 -11.12 -33.89
CA TRP A 271 -44.03 -11.43 -34.22
C TRP A 271 -43.39 -12.47 -33.30
N ASN A 272 -44.19 -13.44 -32.82
CA ASN A 272 -43.68 -14.55 -32.02
C ASN A 272 -43.38 -15.78 -32.91
N LEU A 273 -42.22 -16.43 -32.69
CA LEU A 273 -41.78 -17.65 -33.34
C LEU A 273 -41.53 -18.76 -32.31
N GLY A 274 -42.38 -19.77 -32.29
CA GLY A 274 -42.40 -20.87 -31.32
C GLY A 274 -43.77 -20.99 -30.64
N GLY A 275 -43.88 -21.68 -29.50
CA GLY A 275 -45.18 -22.00 -28.88
C GLY A 275 -45.45 -21.28 -27.56
N GLY A 276 -46.69 -20.85 -27.33
CA GLY A 276 -47.15 -20.39 -26.01
C GLY A 276 -46.55 -19.08 -25.52
N ASN A 277 -46.13 -18.17 -26.41
CA ASN A 277 -45.58 -16.87 -26.02
C ASN A 277 -46.69 -15.82 -25.81
N VAL A 278 -46.54 -14.94 -24.83
CA VAL A 278 -47.44 -13.80 -24.56
C VAL A 278 -46.66 -12.50 -24.61
N GLY A 279 -46.84 -11.71 -25.67
CA GLY A 279 -46.15 -10.44 -25.90
C GLY A 279 -45.68 -10.25 -27.35
N LEU A 280 -44.61 -9.47 -27.55
CA LEU A 280 -44.11 -9.10 -28.87
C LEU A 280 -42.69 -9.62 -29.13
N LEU A 281 -42.40 -10.00 -30.39
CA LEU A 281 -41.03 -10.26 -30.86
C LEU A 281 -40.27 -11.35 -30.08
N ASN A 282 -40.95 -12.41 -29.61
CA ASN A 282 -40.28 -13.52 -28.91
C ASN A 282 -39.85 -14.63 -29.88
N LEU A 283 -38.62 -15.15 -29.71
CA LEU A 283 -38.10 -16.33 -30.41
C LEU A 283 -37.87 -17.46 -29.40
N GLY A 284 -38.65 -18.53 -29.51
CA GLY A 284 -38.67 -19.67 -28.59
C GLY A 284 -40.07 -19.93 -28.04
N SER A 285 -40.18 -20.61 -26.90
CA SER A 285 -41.48 -21.06 -26.38
C SER A 285 -41.70 -20.72 -24.91
N GLY A 286 -42.94 -20.43 -24.55
CA GLY A 286 -43.37 -20.19 -23.16
C GLY A 286 -42.87 -18.87 -22.56
N ASN A 287 -42.57 -17.85 -23.37
CA ASN A 287 -42.13 -16.55 -22.87
C ASN A 287 -43.32 -15.65 -22.52
N PHE A 288 -43.28 -14.95 -21.38
CA PHE A 288 -44.26 -13.95 -20.95
C PHE A 288 -43.59 -12.57 -20.87
N GLY A 289 -43.83 -11.73 -21.87
CA GLY A 289 -43.17 -10.45 -22.10
C GLY A 289 -42.68 -10.33 -23.55
N SER A 290 -41.77 -9.41 -23.83
CA SER A 290 -41.38 -9.05 -25.21
C SER A 290 -39.86 -9.03 -25.45
N LEU A 291 -39.46 -9.25 -26.70
CA LEU A 291 -38.07 -9.29 -27.17
C LEU A 291 -37.22 -10.39 -26.49
N ASN A 292 -37.82 -11.51 -26.08
CA ASN A 292 -37.06 -12.62 -25.50
C ASN A 292 -36.56 -13.61 -26.58
N LEU A 293 -35.31 -14.05 -26.47
CA LEU A 293 -34.70 -15.07 -27.32
C LEU A 293 -34.27 -16.28 -26.47
N GLY A 294 -35.04 -17.36 -26.56
CA GLY A 294 -34.95 -18.55 -25.72
C GLY A 294 -36.33 -18.95 -25.18
N GLY A 295 -36.40 -19.81 -24.18
CA GLY A 295 -37.66 -20.38 -23.68
C GLY A 295 -37.92 -20.14 -22.19
N GLY A 296 -39.18 -20.01 -21.82
CA GLY A 296 -39.62 -19.91 -20.42
C GLY A 296 -39.22 -18.62 -19.69
N ASN A 297 -38.98 -17.51 -20.42
CA ASN A 297 -38.62 -16.24 -19.80
C ASN A 297 -39.86 -15.43 -19.37
N THR A 298 -39.80 -14.81 -18.19
CA THR A 298 -40.82 -13.89 -17.66
C THR A 298 -40.22 -12.49 -17.55
N GLY A 299 -40.70 -11.54 -18.34
CA GLY A 299 -40.15 -10.19 -18.48
C GLY A 299 -39.68 -9.90 -19.90
N ASN A 300 -38.85 -8.87 -20.09
CA ASN A 300 -38.51 -8.36 -21.43
C ASN A 300 -37.01 -8.41 -21.72
N ALA A 301 -36.67 -8.51 -23.00
CA ALA A 301 -35.30 -8.42 -23.54
C ALA A 301 -34.30 -9.47 -23.00
N ASN A 302 -34.78 -10.65 -22.57
CA ASN A 302 -33.90 -11.71 -22.06
C ASN A 302 -33.36 -12.59 -23.19
N LEU A 303 -32.08 -12.96 -23.11
CA LEU A 303 -31.39 -13.87 -24.04
C LEU A 303 -30.90 -15.11 -23.28
N GLY A 304 -31.56 -16.24 -23.51
CA GLY A 304 -31.37 -17.52 -22.82
C GLY A 304 -32.68 -18.07 -22.27
N GLY A 305 -32.63 -19.05 -21.36
CA GLY A 305 -33.83 -19.75 -20.89
C GLY A 305 -34.16 -19.54 -19.41
N GLY A 306 -35.45 -19.49 -19.06
CA GLY A 306 -35.91 -19.51 -17.66
C GLY A 306 -35.55 -18.27 -16.84
N ASN A 307 -35.33 -17.12 -17.47
CA ASN A 307 -35.03 -15.87 -16.76
C ASN A 307 -36.31 -15.18 -16.26
N TRP A 308 -36.25 -14.57 -15.08
CA TRP A 308 -37.29 -13.70 -14.53
C TRP A 308 -36.74 -12.28 -14.35
N GLY A 309 -37.13 -11.35 -15.23
CA GLY A 309 -36.80 -9.93 -15.13
C GLY A 309 -36.48 -9.29 -16.48
N PHE A 310 -35.67 -8.25 -16.45
CA PHE A 310 -35.31 -7.45 -17.63
C PHE A 310 -33.86 -7.64 -18.06
N ALA A 311 -33.62 -7.75 -19.36
CA ALA A 311 -32.30 -7.67 -19.99
C ALA A 311 -31.23 -8.66 -19.43
N ASN A 312 -31.64 -9.87 -19.05
CA ASN A 312 -30.69 -10.91 -18.62
C ASN A 312 -30.09 -11.64 -19.83
N LEU A 313 -28.80 -11.97 -19.76
CA LEU A 313 -28.06 -12.74 -20.76
C LEU A 313 -27.48 -14.01 -20.13
N GLY A 314 -28.04 -15.16 -20.49
CA GLY A 314 -27.79 -16.47 -19.90
C GLY A 314 -29.10 -17.10 -19.41
N SER A 315 -29.04 -18.12 -18.57
CA SER A 315 -30.22 -18.89 -18.16
C SER A 315 -30.44 -18.92 -16.65
N GLY A 316 -31.71 -18.97 -16.23
CA GLY A 316 -32.11 -19.13 -14.83
C GLY A 316 -31.84 -17.93 -13.93
N ASN A 317 -31.70 -16.72 -14.48
CA ASN A 317 -31.48 -15.51 -13.68
C ASN A 317 -32.78 -14.95 -13.12
N ILE A 318 -32.75 -14.40 -11.90
CA ILE A 318 -33.87 -13.71 -11.24
C ILE A 318 -33.43 -12.29 -10.90
N GLY A 319 -34.11 -11.29 -11.44
CA GLY A 319 -33.76 -9.87 -11.36
C GLY A 319 -33.32 -9.31 -12.71
N ASN A 320 -32.61 -8.18 -12.73
CA ASN A 320 -32.38 -7.42 -13.96
C ASN A 320 -30.90 -7.28 -14.32
N THR A 321 -30.62 -7.29 -15.63
CA THR A 321 -29.30 -6.99 -16.20
C THR A 321 -28.19 -7.92 -15.67
N ASN A 322 -28.50 -9.20 -15.48
CA ASN A 322 -27.50 -10.20 -15.10
C ASN A 322 -26.86 -10.83 -16.35
N PHE A 323 -25.55 -11.07 -16.30
CA PHE A 323 -24.77 -11.73 -17.35
C PHE A 323 -24.19 -13.04 -16.82
N GLY A 324 -24.58 -14.17 -17.42
CA GLY A 324 -24.27 -15.54 -17.04
C GLY A 324 -25.49 -16.27 -16.48
N ASN A 325 -25.29 -17.34 -15.70
CA ASN A 325 -26.37 -18.27 -15.33
C ASN A 325 -26.66 -18.29 -13.82
N GLY A 326 -27.94 -18.47 -13.47
CA GLY A 326 -28.36 -18.74 -12.08
C GLY A 326 -28.07 -17.61 -11.08
N ASN A 327 -28.06 -16.35 -11.53
CA ASN A 327 -27.87 -15.20 -10.64
C ASN A 327 -29.21 -14.74 -10.05
N GLN A 328 -29.24 -14.37 -8.76
CA GLN A 328 -30.41 -13.81 -8.08
C GLN A 328 -30.08 -12.43 -7.48
N GLY A 329 -30.61 -11.39 -8.14
CA GLY A 329 -30.36 -9.97 -7.86
C GLY A 329 -30.20 -9.19 -9.16
N ASN A 330 -29.60 -8.00 -9.11
CA ASN A 330 -29.41 -7.15 -10.29
C ASN A 330 -27.93 -6.94 -10.61
N LEU A 331 -27.60 -6.66 -11.88
CA LEU A 331 -26.27 -6.24 -12.32
C LEU A 331 -25.13 -7.24 -12.01
N ASN A 332 -25.42 -8.52 -11.81
CA ASN A 332 -24.38 -9.52 -11.55
C ASN A 332 -23.72 -9.98 -12.85
N PHE A 333 -22.40 -10.10 -12.85
CA PHE A 333 -21.60 -10.66 -13.94
C PHE A 333 -20.89 -11.93 -13.47
N GLY A 334 -21.17 -13.06 -14.12
CA GLY A 334 -20.71 -14.39 -13.74
C GLY A 334 -21.87 -15.33 -13.48
N SER A 335 -21.72 -16.32 -12.59
CA SER A 335 -22.77 -17.34 -12.41
C SER A 335 -22.91 -17.81 -10.97
N GLY A 336 -24.13 -18.14 -10.58
CA GLY A 336 -24.46 -18.60 -9.23
C GLY A 336 -24.37 -17.51 -8.16
N ASN A 337 -24.41 -16.22 -8.51
CA ASN A 337 -24.42 -15.15 -7.50
C ASN A 337 -25.81 -15.09 -6.85
N LEU A 338 -25.91 -15.41 -5.56
CA LEU A 338 -27.16 -15.65 -4.84
C LEU A 338 -27.49 -14.52 -3.87
N LEU A 339 -28.69 -13.94 -3.98
CA LEU A 339 -29.20 -12.90 -3.07
C LEU A 339 -28.23 -11.72 -2.93
N GLY A 340 -27.86 -11.13 -4.07
CA GLY A 340 -26.88 -10.05 -4.14
C GLY A 340 -26.87 -9.32 -5.48
N ASN A 341 -26.45 -8.07 -5.47
CA ASN A 341 -26.42 -7.17 -6.62
C ASN A 341 -24.99 -6.74 -6.96
N GLY A 342 -24.71 -6.47 -8.24
CA GLY A 342 -23.44 -5.89 -8.68
C GLY A 342 -22.22 -6.77 -8.42
N ASN A 343 -22.39 -8.07 -8.23
CA ASN A 343 -21.27 -9.00 -8.01
C ASN A 343 -20.59 -9.35 -9.35
N PHE A 344 -19.26 -9.26 -9.40
CA PHE A 344 -18.45 -9.66 -10.54
C PHE A 344 -17.62 -10.90 -10.16
N GLY A 345 -18.08 -12.06 -10.60
CA GLY A 345 -17.45 -13.37 -10.35
C GLY A 345 -18.47 -14.48 -10.16
N PHE A 346 -18.05 -15.60 -9.58
CA PHE A 346 -18.86 -16.81 -9.47
C PHE A 346 -19.21 -17.12 -8.01
N GLY A 347 -20.45 -17.56 -7.75
CA GLY A 347 -20.84 -18.13 -6.47
C GLY A 347 -20.75 -17.20 -5.26
N ASN A 348 -20.85 -15.88 -5.44
CA ASN A 348 -20.98 -14.98 -4.29
C ASN A 348 -22.38 -15.09 -3.70
N ALA A 349 -22.53 -15.00 -2.38
CA ALA A 349 -23.80 -15.21 -1.69
C ALA A 349 -24.05 -14.17 -0.58
N PHE A 350 -25.31 -13.79 -0.39
CA PHE A 350 -25.77 -12.95 0.73
C PHE A 350 -25.01 -11.60 0.83
N GLY A 351 -24.77 -10.95 -0.31
CA GLY A 351 -24.09 -9.65 -0.32
C GLY A 351 -23.90 -9.05 -1.71
N ASP A 352 -23.61 -7.75 -1.71
CA ASP A 352 -23.54 -6.90 -2.88
C ASP A 352 -22.09 -6.48 -3.21
N GLY A 353 -21.82 -6.20 -4.48
CA GLY A 353 -20.62 -5.46 -4.90
C GLY A 353 -19.29 -6.19 -4.70
N ASN A 354 -19.28 -7.52 -4.68
CA ASN A 354 -18.05 -8.30 -4.61
C ASN A 354 -17.33 -8.34 -5.98
N LEU A 355 -16.02 -8.16 -5.99
CA LEU A 355 -15.16 -8.38 -7.16
C LEU A 355 -14.27 -9.60 -6.90
N GLY A 356 -14.73 -10.77 -7.34
CA GLY A 356 -14.13 -12.08 -7.10
C GLY A 356 -15.20 -13.16 -6.88
N SER A 357 -14.79 -14.35 -6.45
CA SER A 357 -15.68 -15.53 -6.41
C SER A 357 -15.80 -16.16 -5.02
N GLY A 358 -16.95 -16.75 -4.73
CA GLY A 358 -17.18 -17.53 -3.50
C GLY A 358 -17.20 -16.70 -2.21
N ASN A 359 -17.47 -15.40 -2.28
CA ASN A 359 -17.58 -14.55 -1.10
C ASN A 359 -18.97 -14.69 -0.46
N VAL A 360 -19.02 -14.65 0.87
CA VAL A 360 -20.26 -14.54 1.66
C VAL A 360 -20.24 -13.22 2.41
N GLY A 361 -21.12 -12.28 2.06
CA GLY A 361 -21.06 -10.89 2.50
C GLY A 361 -20.76 -9.93 1.35
N SER A 362 -20.56 -8.65 1.65
CA SER A 362 -20.54 -7.55 0.66
C SER A 362 -19.15 -6.94 0.47
N THR A 363 -18.97 -6.21 -0.63
CA THR A 363 -17.84 -5.29 -0.88
C THR A 363 -16.44 -5.92 -0.76
N ASN A 364 -16.31 -7.22 -0.98
CA ASN A 364 -15.01 -7.90 -0.97
C ASN A 364 -14.29 -7.78 -2.33
N LEU A 365 -12.98 -7.53 -2.31
CA LEU A 365 -12.09 -7.54 -3.47
C LEU A 365 -11.17 -8.76 -3.38
N GLY A 366 -11.54 -9.85 -4.05
CA GLY A 366 -10.88 -11.15 -3.97
C GLY A 366 -11.87 -12.28 -3.73
N SER A 367 -11.40 -13.47 -3.36
CA SER A 367 -12.22 -14.70 -3.38
C SER A 367 -12.27 -15.43 -2.04
N GLY A 368 -13.38 -16.13 -1.78
CA GLY A 368 -13.54 -16.99 -0.61
C GLY A 368 -13.57 -16.26 0.73
N ASN A 369 -13.92 -14.98 0.76
CA ASN A 369 -14.04 -14.23 2.01
C ASN A 369 -15.40 -14.49 2.68
N PHE A 370 -15.42 -14.61 4.01
CA PHE A 370 -16.63 -14.72 4.82
C PHE A 370 -16.73 -13.50 5.73
N GLY A 371 -17.58 -12.55 5.34
CA GLY A 371 -17.67 -11.20 5.91
C GLY A 371 -17.60 -10.13 4.82
N SER A 372 -17.40 -8.87 5.21
CA SER A 372 -17.51 -7.73 4.29
C SER A 372 -16.26 -6.83 4.30
N PHE A 373 -16.10 -6.05 3.23
CA PHE A 373 -15.00 -5.09 3.05
C PHE A 373 -13.57 -5.69 3.06
N ASN A 374 -13.42 -6.99 2.83
CA ASN A 374 -12.09 -7.61 2.78
C ASN A 374 -11.41 -7.38 1.42
N VAL A 375 -10.11 -7.11 1.44
CA VAL A 375 -9.25 -7.02 0.24
C VAL A 375 -8.25 -8.17 0.27
N GLY A 376 -8.26 -9.03 -0.74
CA GLY A 376 -7.54 -10.30 -0.76
C GLY A 376 -8.49 -11.49 -0.58
N SER A 377 -7.98 -12.65 -0.18
CA SER A 377 -8.74 -13.92 -0.28
C SER A 377 -8.68 -14.79 0.98
N GLY A 378 -9.77 -15.51 1.24
CA GLY A 378 -9.88 -16.45 2.35
C GLY A 378 -9.99 -15.80 3.75
N ASN A 379 -10.32 -14.51 3.84
CA ASN A 379 -10.46 -13.84 5.13
C ASN A 379 -11.82 -14.16 5.77
N MET A 380 -11.86 -14.34 7.10
CA MET A 380 -13.07 -14.55 7.89
C MET A 380 -13.21 -13.42 8.91
N GLY A 381 -14.21 -12.55 8.72
CA GLY A 381 -14.41 -11.32 9.46
C GLY A 381 -14.50 -10.10 8.52
N MET A 382 -14.34 -8.90 9.08
CA MET A 382 -14.54 -7.64 8.34
C MET A 382 -13.25 -6.84 8.17
N SER A 383 -13.17 -6.10 7.06
CA SER A 383 -12.14 -5.08 6.81
C SER A 383 -10.69 -5.59 6.85
N ASN A 384 -10.45 -6.88 6.56
CA ASN A 384 -9.10 -7.42 6.49
C ASN A 384 -8.46 -7.13 5.12
N ILE A 385 -7.17 -6.83 5.12
CA ILE A 385 -6.35 -6.62 3.92
C ILE A 385 -5.25 -7.69 3.88
N GLY A 386 -5.32 -8.58 2.89
CA GLY A 386 -4.40 -9.69 2.70
C GLY A 386 -5.12 -11.04 2.67
N PHE A 387 -4.51 -12.09 3.19
CA PHE A 387 -4.95 -13.47 2.94
C PHE A 387 -5.10 -14.30 4.22
N GLY A 388 -6.22 -15.03 4.32
CA GLY A 388 -6.42 -16.03 5.38
C GLY A 388 -6.51 -15.46 6.80
N ASN A 389 -6.81 -14.17 6.97
CA ASN A 389 -6.96 -13.58 8.30
C ASN A 389 -8.29 -13.99 8.94
N LEU A 390 -8.27 -14.28 10.24
CA LEU A 390 -9.42 -14.61 11.07
C LEU A 390 -9.60 -13.53 12.14
N GLY A 391 -10.72 -12.81 12.09
CA GLY A 391 -11.01 -11.64 12.92
C GLY A 391 -11.16 -10.37 12.08
N ASN A 392 -11.04 -9.19 12.69
CA ASN A 392 -11.35 -7.90 12.04
C ASN A 392 -10.14 -6.97 11.94
N ASN A 393 -10.14 -6.12 10.90
CA ASN A 393 -9.15 -5.05 10.68
C ASN A 393 -7.69 -5.52 10.60
N ASN A 394 -7.42 -6.77 10.21
CA ASN A 394 -6.04 -7.27 10.09
C ASN A 394 -5.40 -6.87 8.75
N LEU A 395 -4.13 -6.52 8.77
CA LEU A 395 -3.29 -6.25 7.60
C LEU A 395 -2.18 -7.31 7.50
N GLY A 396 -2.26 -8.18 6.50
CA GLY A 396 -1.25 -9.18 6.19
C GLY A 396 -1.83 -10.59 6.02
N PHE A 397 -1.14 -11.61 6.54
CA PHE A 397 -1.38 -13.00 6.16
C PHE A 397 -1.56 -13.90 7.39
N GLY A 398 -2.67 -14.66 7.45
CA GLY A 398 -2.87 -15.71 8.44
C GLY A 398 -2.93 -15.23 9.89
N ASN A 399 -3.29 -13.96 10.14
CA ASN A 399 -3.42 -13.44 11.50
C ASN A 399 -4.73 -13.92 12.14
N ASN A 400 -4.69 -14.24 13.43
CA ASN A 400 -5.81 -14.74 14.22
C ASN A 400 -6.09 -13.82 15.43
N GLY A 401 -7.11 -12.97 15.31
CA GLY A 401 -7.46 -11.90 16.25
C GLY A 401 -7.80 -10.60 15.51
N ASN A 402 -7.73 -9.47 16.20
CA ASN A 402 -8.16 -8.17 15.69
C ASN A 402 -7.04 -7.13 15.64
N ASN A 403 -7.12 -6.23 14.66
CA ASN A 403 -6.22 -5.09 14.47
C ASN A 403 -4.72 -5.47 14.33
N ASN A 404 -4.41 -6.68 13.87
CA ASN A 404 -3.03 -7.13 13.73
C ASN A 404 -2.40 -6.66 12.41
N ILE A 405 -1.10 -6.33 12.42
CA ILE A 405 -0.34 -5.92 11.23
C ILE A 405 0.86 -6.87 11.07
N GLY A 406 0.74 -7.92 10.24
CA GLY A 406 1.80 -8.90 10.14
C GLY A 406 1.47 -10.24 9.49
N PHE A 407 2.27 -11.25 9.84
CA PHE A 407 2.22 -12.60 9.29
C PHE A 407 2.10 -13.64 10.41
N GLY A 408 1.00 -14.39 10.44
CA GLY A 408 0.80 -15.52 11.37
C GLY A 408 0.68 -15.11 12.85
N LEU A 409 0.28 -13.88 13.14
CA LEU A 409 0.09 -13.40 14.52
C LEU A 409 -1.11 -14.10 15.18
N THR A 410 -1.09 -14.30 16.50
CA THR A 410 -2.23 -14.80 17.28
C THR A 410 -2.39 -13.97 18.53
N GLY A 411 -3.54 -13.29 18.67
CA GLY A 411 -3.79 -12.25 19.66
C GLY A 411 -4.36 -10.99 19.02
N ASP A 412 -4.59 -9.93 19.83
CA ASP A 412 -5.12 -8.66 19.35
C ASP A 412 -4.06 -7.54 19.42
N ASN A 413 -4.13 -6.60 18.47
CA ASN A 413 -3.29 -5.39 18.36
C ASN A 413 -1.78 -5.66 18.22
N LEU A 414 -1.40 -6.82 17.67
CA LEU A 414 0.01 -7.20 17.48
C LEU A 414 0.56 -6.70 16.14
N VAL A 415 1.87 -6.48 16.08
CA VAL A 415 2.61 -6.14 14.85
C VAL A 415 3.76 -7.14 14.66
N GLY A 416 4.07 -7.56 13.43
CA GLY A 416 5.29 -8.34 13.12
C GLY A 416 5.05 -9.72 12.48
N ILE A 417 5.77 -10.75 12.95
CA ILE A 417 5.70 -12.13 12.44
C ILE A 417 5.51 -13.06 13.63
N GLY A 418 4.44 -13.86 13.67
CA GLY A 418 3.99 -14.57 14.88
C GLY A 418 4.99 -15.57 15.47
N ALA A 419 5.78 -16.26 14.63
CA ALA A 419 6.86 -17.13 15.10
C ALA A 419 7.99 -16.37 15.84
N LEU A 420 8.02 -15.04 15.72
CA LEU A 420 9.04 -14.12 16.24
C LEU A 420 8.41 -12.93 17.00
N ASN A 421 7.13 -12.99 17.36
CA ASN A 421 6.51 -12.02 18.26
C ASN A 421 5.38 -12.70 19.05
N SER A 422 5.74 -13.32 20.18
CA SER A 422 4.86 -14.24 20.93
C SER A 422 4.46 -13.68 22.29
N GLY A 423 3.15 -13.63 22.54
CA GLY A 423 2.54 -13.09 23.76
C GLY A 423 1.50 -12.02 23.42
N ILE A 424 1.02 -11.30 24.43
CA ILE A 424 -0.06 -10.30 24.29
C ILE A 424 0.53 -8.89 24.37
N GLY A 425 0.01 -7.94 23.57
CA GLY A 425 0.34 -6.51 23.70
C GLY A 425 1.74 -6.10 23.20
N ASN A 426 2.50 -7.00 22.55
CA ASN A 426 3.83 -6.68 22.06
C ASN A 426 3.79 -5.79 20.80
N MET A 427 4.50 -4.66 20.84
CA MET A 427 4.67 -3.74 19.72
C MET A 427 6.10 -3.83 19.16
N GLY A 428 6.25 -4.29 17.91
CA GLY A 428 7.55 -4.34 17.21
C GLY A 428 7.87 -5.72 16.64
N PHE A 429 9.09 -6.24 16.84
CA PHE A 429 9.52 -7.51 16.24
C PHE A 429 10.61 -8.22 17.05
N GLY A 430 10.54 -9.54 17.16
CA GLY A 430 11.48 -10.37 17.93
C GLY A 430 11.07 -10.57 19.39
N ASN A 431 9.94 -10.05 19.84
CA ASN A 431 9.59 -9.98 21.26
C ASN A 431 8.94 -11.29 21.77
N SER A 432 9.20 -11.64 23.02
CA SER A 432 8.65 -12.84 23.67
C SER A 432 8.20 -12.52 25.10
N GLY A 433 6.98 -12.92 25.47
CA GLY A 433 6.29 -12.48 26.69
C GLY A 433 5.33 -11.33 26.39
N ASN A 434 4.92 -10.54 27.37
CA ASN A 434 3.79 -9.59 27.20
C ASN A 434 4.20 -8.11 27.27
N ASN A 435 3.44 -7.24 26.60
CA ASN A 435 3.54 -5.78 26.68
C ASN A 435 4.95 -5.22 26.35
N ASN A 436 5.74 -5.93 25.54
CA ASN A 436 7.08 -5.46 25.16
C ASN A 436 7.00 -4.50 23.96
N ILE A 437 7.64 -3.34 24.08
CA ILE A 437 7.73 -2.31 23.04
C ILE A 437 9.16 -2.26 22.49
N GLY A 438 9.30 -2.39 21.17
CA GLY A 438 10.57 -2.37 20.46
C GLY A 438 10.98 -3.75 19.93
N PHE A 439 12.24 -4.14 20.08
CA PHE A 439 12.81 -5.26 19.31
C PHE A 439 13.60 -6.28 20.14
N PHE A 440 13.37 -7.57 19.87
CA PHE A 440 14.09 -8.69 20.48
C PHE A 440 14.08 -8.71 22.02
N ASN A 441 13.03 -8.16 22.64
CA ASN A 441 12.87 -8.15 24.10
C ASN A 441 12.24 -9.47 24.59
N SER A 442 12.65 -9.95 25.76
CA SER A 442 12.14 -11.19 26.37
C SER A 442 11.72 -10.98 27.83
N GLY A 443 10.52 -11.41 28.20
CA GLY A 443 9.90 -11.13 29.50
C GLY A 443 8.71 -10.18 29.34
N ASN A 444 8.41 -9.35 30.31
CA ASN A 444 7.21 -8.50 30.30
C ASN A 444 7.53 -7.01 30.46
N GLY A 445 6.78 -6.14 29.76
CA GLY A 445 6.83 -4.69 29.96
C GLY A 445 8.17 -4.03 29.61
N ASN A 446 9.00 -4.66 28.76
CA ASN A 446 10.28 -4.07 28.39
C ASN A 446 10.12 -3.05 27.24
N VAL A 447 10.75 -1.89 27.38
CA VAL A 447 10.74 -0.80 26.39
C VAL A 447 12.14 -0.62 25.81
N GLY A 448 12.33 -0.91 24.52
CA GLY A 448 13.58 -0.71 23.80
C GLY A 448 14.06 -1.96 23.06
N PHE A 449 15.32 -2.35 23.23
CA PHE A 449 15.98 -3.35 22.38
C PHE A 449 16.75 -4.40 23.19
N PHE A 450 16.62 -5.69 22.85
CA PHE A 450 17.38 -6.80 23.43
C PHE A 450 17.33 -6.90 24.97
N ASN A 451 16.31 -6.33 25.61
CA ASN A 451 16.14 -6.41 27.06
C ASN A 451 15.59 -7.79 27.47
N SER A 452 16.00 -8.31 28.62
CA SER A 452 15.62 -9.63 29.13
C SER A 452 15.28 -9.60 30.61
N GLY A 453 14.08 -10.06 30.98
CA GLY A 453 13.53 -9.92 32.34
C GLY A 453 12.31 -9.00 32.30
N ASP A 454 11.93 -8.40 33.43
CA ASP A 454 10.69 -7.62 33.51
C ASP A 454 10.93 -6.09 33.70
N GLY A 455 10.17 -5.28 32.99
CA GLY A 455 10.08 -3.83 33.19
C GLY A 455 11.34 -3.02 32.85
N ASN A 456 12.23 -3.48 31.97
CA ASN A 456 13.45 -2.74 31.62
C ASN A 456 13.21 -1.66 30.55
N THR A 457 13.85 -0.49 30.72
CA THR A 457 13.83 0.62 29.76
C THR A 457 15.22 0.87 29.17
N GLY A 458 15.40 0.65 27.85
CA GLY A 458 16.62 0.98 27.11
C GLY A 458 17.17 -0.16 26.24
N PHE A 459 18.47 -0.45 26.31
CA PHE A 459 19.15 -1.39 25.41
C PHE A 459 19.91 -2.49 26.16
N GLY A 460 19.64 -3.75 25.87
CA GLY A 460 20.45 -4.89 26.29
C GLY A 460 20.54 -5.09 27.80
N ASN A 461 19.56 -4.60 28.56
CA ASN A 461 19.51 -4.81 30.00
C ASN A 461 18.99 -6.21 30.34
N ALA A 462 19.56 -6.86 31.36
CA ALA A 462 19.20 -8.20 31.79
C ALA A 462 18.89 -8.22 33.30
N GLY A 463 17.74 -8.75 33.71
CA GLY A 463 17.20 -8.60 35.07
C GLY A 463 15.97 -7.69 35.05
N ASP A 464 15.64 -7.08 36.19
CA ASP A 464 14.35 -6.43 36.36
C ASP A 464 14.47 -4.92 36.65
N VAL A 465 13.56 -4.13 36.07
CA VAL A 465 13.40 -2.69 36.36
C VAL A 465 14.72 -1.90 36.15
N ASN A 466 15.52 -2.22 35.13
CA ASN A 466 16.71 -1.43 34.79
C ASN A 466 16.40 -0.26 33.85
N THR A 467 17.17 0.82 33.94
CA THR A 467 17.07 1.97 33.04
C THR A 467 18.44 2.27 32.38
N GLY A 468 18.52 2.25 31.06
CA GLY A 468 19.72 2.60 30.30
C GLY A 468 20.26 1.45 29.44
N PHE A 469 21.56 1.17 29.50
CA PHE A 469 22.25 0.31 28.52
C PHE A 469 23.08 -0.78 29.20
N TRP A 470 22.96 -2.04 28.76
CA TRP A 470 23.81 -3.17 29.16
C TRP A 470 23.91 -3.44 30.67
N ASN A 471 22.90 -3.03 31.45
CA ASN A 471 22.90 -3.33 32.89
C ASN A 471 22.48 -4.79 33.14
N GLY A 472 23.05 -5.44 34.16
CA GLY A 472 22.79 -6.83 34.52
C GLY A 472 22.41 -6.96 36.00
N GLY A 473 21.38 -7.74 36.31
CA GLY A 473 20.72 -7.77 37.63
C GLY A 473 19.69 -6.64 37.78
N PRO A 474 19.03 -6.48 38.95
CA PRO A 474 17.86 -5.63 39.06
C PRO A 474 18.14 -4.18 39.51
N PHE A 475 17.23 -3.26 39.18
CA PHE A 475 17.22 -1.87 39.64
C PHE A 475 18.53 -1.10 39.37
N ASN A 476 19.17 -1.28 38.21
CA ASN A 476 20.34 -0.45 37.86
C ASN A 476 19.93 0.70 36.94
N THR A 477 20.57 1.86 37.07
CA THR A 477 20.37 3.01 36.18
C THR A 477 21.69 3.51 35.60
N GLY A 478 21.77 3.58 34.27
CA GLY A 478 22.94 4.05 33.52
C GLY A 478 23.48 2.99 32.57
N PHE A 479 24.80 2.76 32.56
CA PHE A 479 25.49 2.01 31.52
C PHE A 479 26.37 0.90 32.09
N GLY A 480 26.14 -0.36 31.71
CA GLY A 480 27.06 -1.47 31.96
C GLY A 480 27.20 -1.88 33.43
N ASN A 481 26.26 -1.51 34.30
CA ASN A 481 26.34 -1.86 35.71
C ASN A 481 25.90 -3.31 35.95
N GLY A 482 26.62 -4.07 36.77
CA GLY A 482 26.31 -5.45 37.12
C GLY A 482 25.96 -5.62 38.60
N GLY A 483 24.91 -6.38 38.90
CA GLY A 483 24.40 -6.61 40.24
C GLY A 483 23.11 -5.81 40.51
N ASN A 484 23.00 -5.15 41.66
CA ASN A 484 21.73 -4.59 42.13
C ASN A 484 21.86 -3.09 42.43
N THR A 485 20.81 -2.30 42.19
CA THR A 485 20.65 -0.94 42.76
C THR A 485 21.77 0.05 42.42
N ASN A 486 22.56 -0.16 41.36
CA ASN A 486 23.68 0.73 41.00
C ASN A 486 23.22 1.94 40.15
N PHE A 487 23.86 3.11 40.32
CA PHE A 487 23.66 4.30 39.49
C PHE A 487 24.97 4.75 38.84
N GLY A 488 24.96 4.90 37.51
CA GLY A 488 26.10 5.43 36.75
C GLY A 488 26.66 4.41 35.76
N PHE A 489 27.98 4.17 35.78
CA PHE A 489 28.71 3.56 34.67
C PHE A 489 29.62 2.41 35.12
N GLY A 490 29.38 1.18 34.67
CA GLY A 490 30.32 0.06 34.84
C GLY A 490 30.55 -0.36 36.29
N ASN A 491 29.61 -0.05 37.19
CA ASN A 491 29.72 -0.46 38.59
C ASN A 491 29.34 -1.94 38.76
N ALA A 492 29.98 -2.65 39.69
CA ALA A 492 29.79 -4.09 39.91
C ALA A 492 29.50 -4.40 41.38
N GLY A 493 28.40 -5.11 41.66
CA GLY A 493 27.94 -5.45 43.00
C GLY A 493 26.63 -4.75 43.34
N PHE A 494 26.45 -4.27 44.56
CA PHE A 494 25.18 -3.72 45.02
C PHE A 494 25.30 -2.26 45.43
N GLN A 495 24.36 -1.41 45.05
CA GLN A 495 24.30 -0.01 45.46
C GLN A 495 25.65 0.71 45.26
N ASN A 496 26.09 0.96 44.03
CA ASN A 496 27.27 1.79 43.78
C ASN A 496 26.94 2.99 42.88
N MET A 497 27.34 4.19 43.29
CA MET A 497 27.10 5.46 42.59
C MET A 497 28.36 5.98 41.90
N GLY A 498 28.27 6.28 40.61
CA GLY A 498 29.37 6.89 39.86
C GLY A 498 29.95 5.95 38.81
N HIS A 499 31.26 5.71 38.81
CA HIS A 499 31.90 4.95 37.72
C HIS A 499 32.94 3.91 38.16
N GLY A 500 32.80 2.67 37.70
CA GLY A 500 33.81 1.62 37.85
C GLY A 500 34.01 1.14 39.28
N ASN A 501 33.03 1.38 40.16
CA ASN A 501 33.07 0.95 41.55
C ASN A 501 32.75 -0.55 41.66
N ALA A 502 33.41 -1.27 42.56
CA ALA A 502 33.24 -2.71 42.75
C ALA A 502 33.00 -3.07 44.23
N GLY A 503 31.98 -3.87 44.52
CA GLY A 503 31.58 -4.21 45.88
C GLY A 503 30.23 -3.57 46.24
N GLY A 504 30.16 -2.84 47.35
CA GLY A 504 28.90 -2.21 47.73
C GLY A 504 28.98 -0.84 48.42
N VAL A 505 27.95 -0.04 48.19
CA VAL A 505 27.75 1.28 48.81
C VAL A 505 28.95 2.20 48.55
N ASN A 506 29.43 2.34 47.30
CA ASN A 506 30.60 3.18 46.97
C ASN A 506 30.29 4.35 46.01
N VAL A 507 30.42 5.59 46.51
CA VAL A 507 30.19 6.84 45.76
C VAL A 507 31.48 7.36 45.14
N GLY A 508 31.48 7.62 43.84
CA GLY A 508 32.57 8.27 43.10
C GLY A 508 33.15 7.34 42.04
N SER A 509 34.47 7.28 41.88
CA SER A 509 35.11 6.53 40.77
C SER A 509 36.13 5.48 41.22
N GLY A 510 36.03 4.26 40.67
CA GLY A 510 37.06 3.23 40.79
C GLY A 510 37.29 2.69 42.21
N ASN A 511 36.33 2.85 43.12
CA ASN A 511 36.42 2.35 44.49
C ASN A 511 36.19 0.83 44.55
N ALA A 512 36.83 0.12 45.48
CA ALA A 512 36.68 -1.31 45.68
C ALA A 512 36.40 -1.68 47.14
N GLY A 513 35.41 -2.53 47.40
CA GLY A 513 35.03 -2.96 48.75
C GLY A 513 33.72 -2.32 49.21
N LEU A 514 33.66 -1.84 50.45
CA LEU A 514 32.42 -1.39 51.09
C LEU A 514 32.50 0.06 51.58
N ALA A 515 31.44 0.83 51.34
CA ALA A 515 31.16 2.12 51.99
C ALA A 515 32.10 3.29 51.65
N ASN A 516 32.81 3.27 50.52
CA ASN A 516 33.80 4.31 50.18
C ASN A 516 33.18 5.54 49.49
N THR A 517 33.64 6.76 49.82
CA THR A 517 33.30 8.00 49.11
C THR A 517 34.53 8.66 48.49
N GLY A 518 34.47 9.03 47.22
CA GLY A 518 35.56 9.66 46.46
C GLY A 518 36.14 8.70 45.41
N ASP A 519 37.45 8.67 45.21
CA ASP A 519 38.04 7.98 44.04
C ASP A 519 39.19 7.01 44.38
N PHE A 520 39.21 5.85 43.74
CA PHE A 520 40.28 4.83 43.85
C PHE A 520 40.57 4.35 45.28
N ASN A 521 39.59 4.41 46.17
CA ASN A 521 39.73 3.83 47.51
C ASN A 521 39.52 2.31 47.48
N SER A 522 40.15 1.58 48.38
CA SER A 522 40.02 0.12 48.50
C SER A 522 39.94 -0.33 49.95
N GLY A 523 39.02 -1.23 50.26
CA GLY A 523 38.79 -1.73 51.62
C GLY A 523 37.36 -1.51 52.10
N GLY A 524 37.15 -1.73 53.40
CA GLY A 524 35.82 -2.00 53.95
C GLY A 524 35.37 -3.42 53.58
N VAL A 525 35.40 -4.33 54.55
CA VAL A 525 34.87 -5.71 54.42
C VAL A 525 33.79 -5.96 55.45
N VAL A 526 32.89 -6.91 55.16
CA VAL A 526 31.62 -7.21 55.85
C VAL A 526 31.78 -7.69 57.32
N SER A 527 32.99 -7.66 57.89
CA SER A 527 33.22 -7.82 59.34
C SER A 527 34.46 -7.08 59.86
N GLY A 528 34.76 -5.89 59.31
CA GLY A 528 35.62 -4.90 59.97
C GLY A 528 36.63 -4.23 59.04
N ILE A 529 36.66 -2.90 58.89
CA ILE A 529 35.93 -1.84 59.63
C ILE A 529 35.72 -0.63 58.69
N GLY A 530 34.63 -0.58 57.92
CA GLY A 530 34.15 0.65 57.25
C GLY A 530 34.98 1.29 56.13
N GLY A 531 34.30 2.16 55.37
CA GLY A 531 34.83 2.72 54.12
C GLY A 531 35.57 4.05 54.27
N ASN A 532 36.38 4.35 53.26
CA ASN A 532 37.26 5.51 53.22
C ASN A 532 36.55 6.75 52.61
N THR A 533 37.04 7.95 52.90
CA THR A 533 36.60 9.21 52.28
C THR A 533 37.79 9.95 51.66
N GLY A 534 37.71 10.30 50.38
CA GLY A 534 38.77 11.02 49.65
C GLY A 534 39.33 10.18 48.51
N SER A 535 40.66 10.13 48.33
CA SER A 535 41.24 9.45 47.16
C SER A 535 42.41 8.54 47.47
N PHE A 536 42.53 7.43 46.72
CA PHE A 536 43.65 6.49 46.76
C PHE A 536 43.93 5.88 48.15
N ASN A 537 42.94 5.82 49.05
CA ASN A 537 43.15 5.21 50.36
C ASN A 537 42.95 3.68 50.27
N SER A 538 43.85 2.89 50.87
CA SER A 538 43.63 1.46 51.11
C SER A 538 43.46 1.18 52.59
N GLY A 539 42.72 0.13 52.93
CA GLY A 539 42.39 -0.20 54.32
C GLY A 539 41.05 0.38 54.74
N ASN A 540 40.91 0.68 56.02
CA ASN A 540 39.64 0.94 56.68
C ASN A 540 39.54 2.37 57.23
N LEU A 541 38.40 3.03 57.05
CA LEU A 541 38.08 4.35 57.62
C LEU A 541 39.20 5.40 57.50
N ASN A 542 39.86 5.52 56.34
CA ASN A 542 40.77 6.64 56.11
C ASN A 542 40.01 7.85 55.58
N THR A 543 40.40 9.06 55.99
CA THR A 543 39.94 10.30 55.37
C THR A 543 41.13 11.10 54.81
N GLY A 544 41.10 11.42 53.52
CA GLY A 544 42.11 12.21 52.83
C GLY A 544 42.70 11.52 51.60
N PHE A 545 44.02 11.56 51.43
CA PHE A 545 44.68 11.13 50.19
C PHE A 545 45.79 10.10 50.43
N GLY A 546 45.72 8.95 49.76
CA GLY A 546 46.85 8.02 49.67
C GLY A 546 47.26 7.34 50.98
N ASN A 547 46.35 7.22 51.96
CA ASN A 547 46.63 6.52 53.21
C ASN A 547 46.44 5.00 53.03
N ALA A 548 47.30 4.16 53.61
CA ALA A 548 47.32 2.72 53.33
C ALA A 548 47.11 1.80 54.54
N GLY A 549 47.23 2.32 55.76
CA GLY A 549 46.81 1.64 57.00
C GLY A 549 45.37 2.00 57.37
N ASP A 550 44.97 1.72 58.60
CA ASP A 550 43.60 1.94 59.09
C ASP A 550 43.47 3.24 59.90
N LEU A 551 42.28 3.84 59.86
CA LEU A 551 41.90 4.99 60.71
C LEU A 551 42.81 6.21 60.55
N ASN A 552 43.33 6.51 59.36
CA ASN A 552 44.16 7.70 59.15
C ASN A 552 43.35 8.92 58.70
N THR A 553 43.77 10.12 59.11
CA THR A 553 43.22 11.39 58.61
C THR A 553 44.33 12.29 58.07
N GLY A 554 44.42 12.45 56.75
CA GLY A 554 45.41 13.31 56.10
C GLY A 554 45.99 12.71 54.83
N LEU A 555 47.30 12.85 54.61
CA LEU A 555 47.97 12.54 53.35
C LEU A 555 49.08 11.48 53.54
N PHE A 556 49.10 10.43 52.73
CA PHE A 556 50.22 9.48 52.61
C PHE A 556 50.63 8.75 53.91
N ASN A 557 49.72 8.53 54.85
CA ASN A 557 50.03 7.78 56.07
C ASN A 557 49.91 6.26 55.83
N SER A 558 50.93 5.49 56.22
CA SER A 558 50.98 4.03 55.99
C SER A 558 50.95 3.18 57.27
N GLY A 559 51.04 3.80 58.44
CA GLY A 559 50.68 3.15 59.71
C GLY A 559 49.23 3.45 60.07
N ASP A 560 48.83 3.07 61.28
CA ASP A 560 47.46 3.22 61.76
C ASP A 560 47.25 4.46 62.66
N VAL A 561 46.00 4.94 62.71
CA VAL A 561 45.51 5.99 63.63
C VAL A 561 46.21 7.36 63.45
N ASN A 562 46.84 7.62 62.30
CA ASN A 562 47.61 8.85 62.08
C ASN A 562 46.72 10.06 61.80
N THR A 563 47.19 11.25 62.18
CA THR A 563 46.63 12.52 61.71
C THR A 563 47.77 13.40 61.21
N GLY A 564 47.76 13.77 59.92
CA GLY A 564 48.82 14.57 59.31
C GLY A 564 49.33 14.01 57.98
N ILE A 565 50.64 14.15 57.74
CA ILE A 565 51.27 13.84 56.45
C ILE A 565 52.42 12.84 56.63
N GLY A 566 52.40 11.74 55.89
CA GLY A 566 53.56 10.87 55.67
C GLY A 566 53.98 9.99 56.85
N SER A 567 53.11 9.75 57.84
CA SER A 567 53.47 8.92 58.99
C SER A 567 53.40 7.43 58.66
N THR A 568 54.48 6.72 58.95
CA THR A 568 54.63 5.27 58.69
C THR A 568 54.62 4.43 59.96
N VAL A 569 54.19 5.01 61.09
CA VAL A 569 54.21 4.40 62.42
C VAL A 569 52.83 4.49 63.03
N ASP A 570 52.37 3.39 63.62
CA ASP A 570 51.07 3.30 64.29
C ASP A 570 51.07 4.19 65.53
N GLN A 571 50.10 5.11 65.62
CA GLN A 571 50.01 6.00 66.77
C GLN A 571 49.34 5.31 67.97
N PRO A 572 49.80 5.56 69.21
CA PRO A 572 49.14 5.04 70.40
C PRO A 572 47.75 5.67 70.58
N GLY A 573 46.70 4.93 70.26
CA GLY A 573 45.32 5.39 70.35
C GLY A 573 44.31 4.41 69.73
N SER A 574 43.06 4.87 69.54
CA SER A 574 41.97 4.11 68.90
C SER A 574 41.11 4.94 67.92
N VAL A 575 41.46 6.22 67.71
CA VAL A 575 40.72 7.19 66.90
C VAL A 575 41.66 8.24 66.32
N SER A 576 41.37 8.76 65.12
CA SER A 576 42.11 9.87 64.50
C SER A 576 41.20 11.00 64.01
N GLY A 577 41.78 12.05 63.43
CA GLY A 577 41.04 13.18 62.88
C GLY A 577 40.43 14.09 63.97
N PHE A 578 39.40 14.84 63.60
CA PHE A 578 38.84 15.92 64.43
C PHE A 578 37.31 15.86 64.47
N GLY A 579 36.74 15.32 65.55
CA GLY A 579 35.33 15.57 65.93
C GLY A 579 34.70 14.49 66.81
N ASN A 580 35.08 13.24 66.54
CA ASN A 580 35.02 12.03 67.35
C ASN A 580 34.06 11.98 68.55
N THR A 581 33.01 11.15 68.46
CA THR A 581 32.51 10.32 69.57
C THR A 581 31.72 9.15 68.95
N GLY A 582 32.30 8.00 68.55
CA GLY A 582 33.55 7.31 68.91
C GLY A 582 33.21 5.91 69.47
N THR A 583 33.85 4.79 69.10
CA THR A 583 35.11 4.55 68.35
C THR A 583 34.97 3.29 67.48
N SER A 584 35.53 3.18 66.26
CA SER A 584 36.70 3.88 65.72
C SER A 584 36.34 4.81 64.53
N VAL A 585 37.05 5.94 64.42
CA VAL A 585 36.65 7.09 63.57
C VAL A 585 37.84 7.78 62.89
N SER A 586 37.60 8.32 61.68
CA SER A 586 38.42 9.37 61.03
C SER A 586 37.55 10.58 60.66
N GLY A 587 38.12 11.78 60.56
CA GLY A 587 37.36 13.05 60.63
C GLY A 587 37.40 13.95 59.37
N PHE A 588 36.77 15.12 59.34
CA PHE A 588 36.28 15.96 60.44
C PHE A 588 34.84 16.45 60.16
N ASN A 589 33.79 16.37 60.99
CA ASN A 589 33.69 16.21 62.44
C ASN A 589 32.56 15.24 62.85
N ASN A 590 32.88 14.19 63.61
CA ASN A 590 32.07 12.96 63.72
C ASN A 590 31.25 12.85 65.00
N SER A 591 30.10 12.16 64.95
CA SER A 591 29.58 11.39 66.10
C SER A 591 28.83 10.12 65.67
N GLY A 592 29.04 9.01 66.38
CA GLY A 592 28.66 7.66 65.94
C GLY A 592 29.85 6.69 65.87
N ASN A 593 29.61 5.45 65.47
CA ASN A 593 30.66 4.45 65.20
C ASN A 593 30.96 4.39 63.69
N LEU A 594 32.14 3.90 63.30
CA LEU A 594 32.46 3.60 61.89
C LEU A 594 32.23 4.78 60.91
N THR A 595 32.55 6.00 61.35
CA THR A 595 32.38 7.22 60.54
C THR A 595 33.71 7.73 59.97
N SER A 596 33.70 8.09 58.69
CA SER A 596 34.77 8.81 57.99
C SER A 596 34.20 10.05 57.28
N GLY A 597 35.04 11.02 56.90
CA GLY A 597 34.59 12.23 56.21
C GLY A 597 34.03 13.34 57.11
N PHE A 598 33.14 14.19 56.58
CA PHE A 598 32.76 15.47 57.19
C PHE A 598 31.34 15.50 57.76
N GLY A 599 31.21 15.60 59.08
CA GLY A 599 29.93 15.98 59.70
C GLY A 599 28.87 14.87 59.72
N ASN A 600 29.27 13.61 59.56
CA ASN A 600 28.37 12.46 59.55
C ASN A 600 27.93 12.10 60.98
N MET A 601 26.65 11.72 61.12
CA MET A 601 26.04 11.26 62.37
C MET A 601 25.38 9.89 62.17
N ASN A 602 25.68 8.91 63.01
CA ASN A 602 24.96 7.62 63.02
C ASN A 602 24.63 7.13 64.43
N SER A 603 23.80 6.09 64.53
CA SER A 603 23.18 5.63 65.79
C SER A 603 23.49 4.19 66.16
N ASN A 604 23.96 3.39 65.19
CA ASN A 604 24.16 1.95 65.31
C ASN A 604 25.65 1.56 65.34
N VAL A 605 25.95 0.34 65.80
CA VAL A 605 27.31 -0.11 66.12
C VAL A 605 28.01 -0.82 64.94
N PHE A 606 27.26 -1.31 63.95
CA PHE A 606 27.77 -2.24 62.92
C PHE A 606 27.92 -1.65 61.51
N ASP A 607 27.33 -0.48 61.27
CA ASP A 607 27.12 0.08 59.94
C ASP A 607 28.01 1.31 59.71
N SER A 608 28.65 1.40 58.54
CA SER A 608 29.71 2.39 58.27
C SER A 608 29.24 3.55 57.39
N THR A 609 29.48 4.79 57.83
CA THR A 609 28.98 6.00 57.16
C THR A 609 30.14 6.87 56.70
N SER A 610 30.21 7.23 55.41
CA SER A 610 31.32 8.00 54.81
C SER A 610 30.84 9.19 53.98
N GLY A 611 31.74 10.10 53.61
CA GLY A 611 31.39 11.30 52.82
C GLY A 611 31.03 12.52 53.67
N PHE A 612 29.88 13.18 53.45
CA PHE A 612 29.57 14.53 53.95
C PHE A 612 28.13 14.68 54.47
N GLN A 613 27.97 15.04 55.74
CA GLN A 613 26.70 15.39 56.41
C GLN A 613 25.54 14.37 56.24
N ASN A 614 25.87 13.09 56.22
CA ASN A 614 24.87 12.02 56.27
C ASN A 614 24.35 11.81 57.70
N ILE A 615 23.06 11.46 57.81
CA ILE A 615 22.36 11.23 59.08
C ILE A 615 21.75 9.82 59.10
N GLY A 616 22.16 9.01 60.07
CA GLY A 616 21.83 7.60 60.18
C GLY A 616 22.91 6.67 59.61
N ASP A 617 22.58 5.39 59.55
CA ASP A 617 23.56 4.31 59.47
C ASP A 617 23.85 3.88 58.02
N ALA A 618 25.04 3.36 57.73
CA ALA A 618 25.47 2.83 56.42
C ALA A 618 25.38 3.83 55.23
N ASN A 619 25.28 5.14 55.47
CA ASN A 619 25.09 6.13 54.41
C ASN A 619 26.42 6.61 53.79
N VAL A 620 26.45 6.83 52.48
CA VAL A 620 27.68 7.12 51.72
C VAL A 620 27.42 8.24 50.72
N GLY A 621 28.37 9.16 50.55
CA GLY A 621 28.19 10.36 49.74
C GLY A 621 27.75 11.55 50.58
N PHE A 622 26.74 12.30 50.17
CA PHE A 622 26.45 13.66 50.63
C PHE A 622 24.98 13.84 51.06
N PHE A 623 24.76 14.34 52.28
CA PHE A 623 23.45 14.79 52.79
C PHE A 623 22.32 13.73 52.77
N ASN A 624 22.65 12.44 52.83
CA ASN A 624 21.64 11.37 52.87
C ASN A 624 21.07 11.21 54.30
N SER A 625 19.83 10.76 54.41
CA SER A 625 19.13 10.59 55.70
C SER A 625 18.37 9.26 55.79
N GLY A 626 18.71 8.42 56.76
CA GLY A 626 18.11 7.09 56.97
C GLY A 626 19.15 5.98 57.03
N ASN A 627 18.95 4.87 56.32
CA ASN A 627 19.85 3.70 56.37
C ASN A 627 20.33 3.25 54.96
N SER A 628 21.62 2.95 54.82
CA SER A 628 22.20 2.36 53.59
C SER A 628 21.95 3.17 52.31
N ASN A 629 21.79 4.49 52.42
CA ASN A 629 21.58 5.36 51.25
C ASN A 629 22.91 5.84 50.68
N GLU A 630 22.93 5.99 49.37
CA GLU A 630 24.14 6.23 48.60
C GLU A 630 23.94 7.39 47.61
N GLY A 631 24.88 8.33 47.60
CA GLY A 631 24.92 9.42 46.65
C GLY A 631 24.57 10.74 47.30
N PHE A 632 23.58 11.48 46.79
CA PHE A 632 23.30 12.87 47.17
C PHE A 632 21.84 13.05 47.59
N PHE A 633 21.60 13.57 48.80
CA PHE A 633 20.27 13.99 49.29
C PHE A 633 19.18 12.91 49.31
N ASN A 634 19.54 11.62 49.35
CA ASN A 634 18.55 10.54 49.39
C ASN A 634 17.95 10.38 50.80
N THR A 635 16.71 9.91 50.89
CA THR A 635 15.98 9.76 52.16
C THR A 635 15.27 8.41 52.26
N GLY A 636 15.32 7.77 53.43
CA GLY A 636 14.73 6.45 53.65
C GLY A 636 15.77 5.33 53.69
N MET A 637 15.62 4.28 52.88
CA MET A 637 16.47 3.09 52.96
C MET A 637 16.99 2.61 51.61
N PHE A 638 18.24 2.16 51.55
CA PHE A 638 18.84 1.48 50.38
C PHE A 638 18.84 2.25 49.05
N ASN A 639 18.58 3.56 49.04
CA ASN A 639 18.48 4.32 47.80
C ASN A 639 19.86 4.68 47.22
N ASN A 640 19.98 4.73 45.89
CA ASN A 640 21.20 5.09 45.18
C ASN A 640 20.96 6.25 44.19
N GLY A 641 21.77 7.29 44.29
CA GLY A 641 21.87 8.33 43.27
C GLY A 641 21.56 9.69 43.86
N ILE A 642 20.58 10.41 43.33
CA ILE A 642 20.33 11.81 43.69
C ILE A 642 18.87 11.99 44.07
N TYR A 643 18.60 12.48 45.28
CA TYR A 643 17.29 12.95 45.72
C TYR A 643 16.17 11.88 45.71
N ASN A 644 16.52 10.60 45.82
CA ASN A 644 15.52 9.53 45.91
C ASN A 644 14.91 9.45 47.31
N SER A 645 13.66 9.02 47.40
CA SER A 645 12.91 8.90 48.66
C SER A 645 12.12 7.61 48.72
N GLY A 646 12.15 6.90 49.86
CA GLY A 646 11.51 5.60 50.02
C GLY A 646 12.53 4.48 50.20
N VAL A 647 12.33 3.33 49.53
CA VAL A 647 13.17 2.14 49.71
C VAL A 647 13.75 1.61 48.40
N ALA A 648 15.06 1.34 48.35
CA ALA A 648 15.74 0.62 47.27
C ALA A 648 15.56 1.20 45.86
N SER A 649 15.37 2.51 45.73
CA SER A 649 15.28 3.19 44.42
C SER A 649 16.65 3.63 43.91
N THR A 650 16.88 3.59 42.59
CA THR A 650 18.12 4.05 41.94
C THR A 650 17.87 5.21 40.99
N GLY A 651 18.85 6.09 40.78
CA GLY A 651 18.79 7.16 39.80
C GLY A 651 18.51 8.53 40.41
N ILE A 652 17.59 9.30 39.84
CA ILE A 652 17.39 10.72 40.18
C ILE A 652 15.93 11.01 40.55
N ALA A 653 15.70 11.59 41.72
CA ALA A 653 14.44 12.18 42.17
C ALA A 653 13.23 11.22 42.18
N ASN A 654 13.46 9.92 42.38
CA ASN A 654 12.37 8.94 42.49
C ASN A 654 11.74 8.96 43.89
N SER A 655 10.43 8.70 43.98
CA SER A 655 9.69 8.65 45.24
C SER A 655 8.78 7.42 45.31
N GLY A 656 9.08 6.51 46.22
CA GLY A 656 8.44 5.19 46.31
C GLY A 656 9.49 4.10 46.52
N ASN A 657 9.10 2.86 46.25
CA ASN A 657 9.93 1.68 46.50
C ASN A 657 10.37 1.02 45.19
N ALA A 658 11.63 0.57 45.14
CA ALA A 658 12.15 -0.27 44.05
C ALA A 658 11.98 0.34 42.64
N SER A 659 12.13 1.67 42.51
CA SER A 659 12.01 2.39 41.24
C SER A 659 13.39 2.77 40.69
N SER A 660 13.55 2.78 39.36
CA SER A 660 14.79 3.13 38.68
C SER A 660 14.61 4.25 37.65
N GLY A 661 15.68 4.97 37.33
CA GLY A 661 15.66 6.03 36.34
C GLY A 661 15.42 7.42 36.94
N VAL A 662 14.51 8.22 36.38
CA VAL A 662 14.42 9.66 36.67
C VAL A 662 12.99 10.13 36.97
N ALA A 663 12.78 10.71 38.14
CA ALA A 663 11.56 11.40 38.56
C ALA A 663 10.30 10.52 38.51
N ASN A 664 10.42 9.24 38.86
CA ASN A 664 9.30 8.31 38.97
C ASN A 664 8.67 8.39 40.36
N SER A 665 7.33 8.43 40.42
CA SER A 665 6.52 8.42 41.64
C SER A 665 5.66 7.16 41.65
N GLY A 666 5.82 6.32 42.68
CA GLY A 666 5.20 5.00 42.79
C GLY A 666 6.23 3.89 42.92
N ASP A 667 5.73 2.67 43.06
CA ASP A 667 6.54 1.48 43.34
C ASP A 667 6.84 0.67 42.07
N ASN A 668 8.02 0.03 42.00
CA ASN A 668 8.42 -0.89 40.92
C ASN A 668 8.45 -0.29 39.49
N SER A 669 8.77 1.00 39.34
CA SER A 669 8.72 1.70 38.04
C SER A 669 10.12 2.02 37.46
N SER A 670 10.30 1.89 36.14
CA SER A 670 11.57 2.19 35.42
C SER A 670 11.40 3.27 34.34
N GLY A 671 12.51 3.89 33.93
CA GLY A 671 12.49 4.93 32.90
C GLY A 671 12.35 6.33 33.49
N ALA A 672 11.40 7.16 33.05
CA ALA A 672 11.27 8.52 33.61
C ALA A 672 9.86 9.13 33.61
N PHE A 673 9.60 9.97 34.62
CA PHE A 673 8.38 10.75 34.82
C PHE A 673 7.09 9.91 34.97
N ASN A 674 7.21 8.68 35.45
CA ASN A 674 6.09 7.80 35.77
C ASN A 674 5.40 8.24 37.08
N GLN A 675 4.10 7.99 37.22
CA GLN A 675 3.27 8.50 38.33
C GLN A 675 2.35 7.44 38.93
N GLY A 676 2.69 6.17 38.75
CA GLY A 676 2.02 5.03 39.36
C GLY A 676 2.94 3.83 39.43
N ASP A 677 2.40 2.74 39.95
CA ASP A 677 3.17 1.52 40.23
C ASP A 677 3.31 0.63 38.99
N ASN A 678 4.43 -0.09 38.89
CA ASN A 678 4.73 -1.07 37.83
C ASN A 678 4.74 -0.49 36.41
N GLN A 679 5.23 0.75 36.24
CA GLN A 679 5.30 1.45 34.94
C GLN A 679 6.72 1.42 34.35
N ALA A 680 6.83 1.25 33.03
CA ALA A 680 8.11 1.28 32.32
C ALA A 680 8.10 2.33 31.19
N GLY A 681 9.27 2.83 30.80
CA GLY A 681 9.39 3.84 29.76
C GLY A 681 9.18 5.27 30.28
N PHE A 682 8.33 6.06 29.61
CA PHE A 682 8.23 7.50 29.86
C PHE A 682 6.80 7.96 30.06
N PHE A 683 6.56 8.85 31.04
CA PHE A 683 5.27 9.52 31.29
C PHE A 683 4.09 8.55 31.58
N GLY A 684 4.35 7.46 32.28
CA GLY A 684 3.31 6.52 32.72
C GLY A 684 2.63 5.76 31.59
N GLN A 685 3.38 5.43 30.53
CA GLN A 685 2.96 4.41 29.57
C GLN A 685 2.88 3.04 30.29
N PRO A 686 1.84 2.23 30.02
CA PRO A 686 1.68 0.88 30.59
C PRO A 686 2.52 -0.19 29.89
#